data_AF-A0AAJ3NVM6-F1
#
_entry.id   AF-A0AAJ3NVM6-F1
#
_cell.length_a   1.000
_cell.length_b   1.000
_cell.length_c   1.000
_cell.angle_alpha   90.00
_cell.angle_beta   90.00
_cell.angle_gamma   90.00
#
_symmetry.space_group_name_H-M   'P 1'
#
loop_
_entity.id
_entity.type
_entity.pdbx_description
1 polymer ?
#
loop_
_entity_poly.entity_id
_entity_poly.type
_entity_poly.pdbx_seq_one_letter_code
_entity_poly.pdbx_strand_id
1 'polypeptide(L)'
;MNSLGEDALKWDDAAGVFTAAHGTEATSKITNVTAGELTETSTDAVNGSQLKTTNDNVATNTTNISNLTGEVANNTTNITNLTNDVAANTTSITNLTDTVTNLGADALAWDDASGAFTAAHGTEATSKITNVTAGELTETSTDAINGSQLKTTNDNVATNTTNIATNTTNITNLTDTVNNLGEDALKWDDAASAFTAAHGTETTSKITNVTAGTISSTSTDAVNGGQLFSLSDSLADYFGGNASVDENGVFTGPSYTIGSNSYDNVGDALAAINTSFSTSLGDALLWDETASAFSAGHGGNASKITNVANGTISETSTDAINGGQLYGVSNSVVDALGGGAAVNADGSISAPTYSIADTDYNNVGDALDAIDSTLDDALLWDATAGENGAFSASRDGKASVITNVANGDISETSTDAINGSQLFATNTLINQQNEIINQIAGNTSIDYIEENGAGLNYARTNDTGLTFIDASASGTGATAVGYNAVASGESSVAIGQNSSSSVDTGIALGSESVSSRVIVKGSRNTSVTEEGVVIGYDTTDGELLGALSIGDDGKYRQIINVADGTESHDAVTVRQLQNAIGAVATTPTKYYHANSTEEDSLAVGTDSLAMGAKTIVNADAGIGIGLNTLVLPDAINGIAIGSNARANHANSIAMGNGSQTTRGAQTGYTAYNMDAPQNSVGEFSVGSEDGQRQITNVAAGSADTDAVNVGQLKVTDAQVSQNTQSITNLNTQVTNLDTRVTNIENGIGDIVSTGSTKYFKTNTDGVDANAQGKDSVAIGSGSIAAADNSVALGTGSVANEENTISVGSSTNQRRITNVAAGKNATDAVNVAQLKSSEAGGVRYDTKADGSVDYSNITLGGGNGGTTRISNVSAGVNNNDAVNYAQLKQSVQETKQYTDQRMVEMDNKLSKTESKLSGGIASAMAMTGLPQAYTPGASMASIGGGTYNGESAVALGVSMVSANGRWVYKLQGSTNSQGEYSAALGAGIQW
;
A
#
# COMPACT_ATOMS: atom_id res chain seq x y z
N MET A 1 -75.46 77.11 108.31
CA MET A 1 -74.57 76.22 107.55
C MET A 1 -73.92 75.31 108.56
N ASN A 2 -74.60 74.21 108.90
CA ASN A 2 -74.53 72.90 108.24
C ASN A 2 -73.30 72.12 108.72
N SER A 3 -73.62 71.10 109.50
CA SER A 3 -72.86 69.91 109.85
C SER A 3 -71.92 69.45 108.72
N LEU A 4 -70.62 69.51 108.98
CA LEU A 4 -69.68 68.53 108.45
C LEU A 4 -69.38 67.58 109.62
N GLY A 5 -69.88 66.36 109.52
CA GLY A 5 -69.61 65.28 110.46
C GLY A 5 -68.13 64.92 110.47
N GLU A 6 -67.70 64.11 111.44
CA GLU A 6 -66.31 63.79 111.76
C GLU A 6 -65.52 63.04 110.66
N ASP A 7 -66.01 62.98 109.41
CA ASP A 7 -65.50 62.17 108.28
C ASP A 7 -64.95 63.01 107.08
N ALA A 8 -64.65 64.30 107.27
CA ALA A 8 -64.11 65.15 106.19
C ALA A 8 -62.56 65.23 106.19
N LEU A 9 -61.93 65.17 105.00
CA LEU A 9 -60.49 65.42 104.81
C LEU A 9 -60.14 66.81 105.35
N LYS A 10 -59.19 66.88 106.29
CA LYS A 10 -58.78 68.13 106.92
C LYS A 10 -57.50 68.65 106.27
N TRP A 11 -57.46 69.95 106.03
CA TRP A 11 -56.24 70.64 105.62
C TRP A 11 -55.29 70.73 106.82
N ASP A 12 -54.05 70.26 106.66
CA ASP A 12 -52.97 70.40 107.63
C ASP A 12 -52.13 71.63 107.25
N ASP A 13 -52.31 72.73 107.99
CA ASP A 13 -51.58 73.99 107.78
C ASP A 13 -50.06 73.86 107.96
N ALA A 14 -49.58 72.89 108.76
CA ALA A 14 -48.15 72.71 109.00
C ALA A 14 -47.47 71.94 107.85
N ALA A 15 -48.20 71.04 107.18
CA ALA A 15 -47.69 70.25 106.07
C ALA A 15 -48.09 70.79 104.69
N GLY A 16 -49.04 71.73 104.61
CA GLY A 16 -49.52 72.33 103.36
C GLY A 16 -50.28 71.34 102.45
N VAL A 17 -50.91 70.33 103.04
CA VAL A 17 -51.63 69.26 102.31
C VAL A 17 -52.90 68.82 103.05
N PHE A 18 -53.84 68.19 102.35
CA PHE A 18 -54.99 67.52 102.98
C PHE A 18 -54.56 66.18 103.60
N THR A 19 -54.90 65.94 104.87
CA THR A 19 -54.66 64.68 105.58
C THR A 19 -55.92 63.81 105.67
N ALA A 20 -55.73 62.50 105.49
CA ALA A 20 -56.78 61.47 105.60
C ALA A 20 -56.71 60.70 106.93
N ALA A 21 -55.98 61.19 107.93
CA ALA A 21 -55.84 60.53 109.23
C ALA A 21 -57.01 60.85 110.18
N HIS A 22 -57.65 59.82 110.75
CA HIS A 22 -58.66 59.91 111.82
C HIS A 22 -58.16 59.16 113.07
N GLY A 23 -57.89 59.88 114.17
CA GLY A 23 -57.51 59.25 115.46
C GLY A 23 -56.09 58.67 115.51
N THR A 24 -55.85 57.76 116.47
CA THR A 24 -54.53 57.25 116.85
C THR A 24 -54.09 55.95 116.14
N GLU A 25 -54.78 55.48 115.09
CA GLU A 25 -54.31 54.35 114.26
C GLU A 25 -54.45 54.63 112.75
N ALA A 26 -53.79 53.77 111.95
CA ALA A 26 -53.17 54.00 110.65
C ALA A 26 -54.03 54.59 109.49
N THR A 27 -53.32 55.23 108.56
CA THR A 27 -53.76 55.88 107.29
C THR A 27 -55.02 55.30 106.61
N SER A 28 -56.01 56.15 106.33
CA SER A 28 -57.21 55.78 105.56
C SER A 28 -57.01 55.87 104.04
N LYS A 29 -57.71 55.04 103.26
CA LYS A 29 -57.73 55.11 101.78
C LYS A 29 -58.60 56.29 101.31
N ILE A 30 -58.10 57.06 100.34
CA ILE A 30 -58.90 58.05 99.61
C ILE A 30 -59.58 57.33 98.44
N THR A 31 -60.91 57.25 98.45
CA THR A 31 -61.71 56.63 97.38
C THR A 31 -62.31 57.72 96.48
N ASN A 32 -62.70 57.37 95.24
CA ASN A 32 -63.20 58.28 94.20
C ASN A 32 -62.21 59.35 93.68
N VAL A 33 -60.90 59.08 93.75
CA VAL A 33 -59.87 59.92 93.10
C VAL A 33 -60.01 59.78 91.58
N THR A 34 -60.41 60.86 90.90
CA THR A 34 -60.38 60.94 89.43
C THR A 34 -58.95 60.75 88.92
N ALA A 35 -58.78 60.17 87.73
CA ALA A 35 -57.44 60.00 87.17
C ALA A 35 -56.76 61.38 87.05
N GLY A 36 -55.59 61.52 87.66
CA GLY A 36 -54.81 62.76 87.59
C GLY A 36 -54.27 63.00 86.18
N GLU A 37 -54.01 64.23 85.80
CA GLU A 37 -53.40 64.50 84.50
C GLU A 37 -51.94 63.97 84.50
N LEU A 38 -51.54 63.18 83.49
CA LEU A 38 -50.19 62.62 83.39
C LEU A 38 -49.30 63.52 82.53
N THR A 39 -48.85 64.63 83.11
CA THR A 39 -47.90 65.58 82.50
C THR A 39 -46.65 65.73 83.37
N GLU A 40 -45.56 66.22 82.79
CA GLU A 40 -44.27 66.37 83.49
C GLU A 40 -44.34 67.30 84.71
N THR A 41 -45.28 68.25 84.74
CA THR A 41 -45.49 69.20 85.84
C THR A 41 -46.68 68.86 86.73
N SER A 42 -47.35 67.74 86.51
CA SER A 42 -48.55 67.39 87.26
C SER A 42 -48.20 67.08 88.71
N THR A 43 -48.93 67.71 89.63
CA THR A 43 -48.94 67.39 91.06
C THR A 43 -50.20 66.61 91.45
N ASP A 44 -51.01 66.18 90.47
CA ASP A 44 -52.23 65.44 90.73
C ASP A 44 -51.93 64.07 91.37
N ALA A 45 -52.78 63.64 92.30
CA ALA A 45 -52.69 62.31 92.84
C ALA A 45 -53.08 61.27 91.77
N VAL A 46 -52.17 60.38 91.42
CA VAL A 46 -52.49 59.25 90.54
C VAL A 46 -53.37 58.25 91.28
N ASN A 47 -54.45 57.83 90.63
CA ASN A 47 -55.31 56.82 91.20
C ASN A 47 -54.78 55.40 90.91
N GLY A 48 -55.39 54.39 91.54
CA GLY A 48 -54.97 52.99 91.36
C GLY A 48 -55.01 52.50 89.91
N SER A 49 -55.89 53.05 89.05
CA SER A 49 -55.95 52.65 87.63
C SER A 49 -54.75 53.11 86.81
N GLN A 50 -54.23 54.32 87.05
CA GLN A 50 -53.05 54.85 86.34
C GLN A 50 -51.76 54.10 86.71
N LEU A 51 -51.60 53.79 88.00
CA LEU A 51 -50.49 52.96 88.49
C LEU A 51 -50.60 51.53 87.96
N LYS A 52 -51.82 50.98 87.85
CA LYS A 52 -52.06 49.66 87.25
C LYS A 52 -51.67 49.63 85.78
N THR A 53 -52.08 50.59 84.95
CA THR A 53 -51.67 50.68 83.53
C THR A 53 -50.15 50.78 83.37
N THR A 54 -49.49 51.58 84.21
CA THR A 54 -48.02 51.68 84.19
C THR A 54 -47.36 50.35 84.55
N ASN A 55 -47.84 49.67 85.59
CA ASN A 55 -47.34 48.35 85.99
C ASN A 55 -47.62 47.29 84.92
N ASP A 56 -48.75 47.37 84.21
CA ASP A 56 -49.07 46.47 83.10
C ASP A 56 -48.11 46.67 81.92
N ASN A 57 -47.78 47.92 81.56
CA ASN A 57 -46.77 48.21 80.54
C ASN A 57 -45.36 47.74 80.94
N VAL A 58 -44.98 47.89 82.22
CA VAL A 58 -43.71 47.38 82.74
C VAL A 58 -43.69 45.84 82.72
N ALA A 59 -44.80 45.19 83.05
CA ALA A 59 -44.94 43.75 82.92
C ALA A 59 -44.83 43.31 81.45
N THR A 60 -45.49 43.99 80.51
CA THR A 60 -45.34 43.76 79.06
C THR A 60 -43.90 43.93 78.59
N ASN A 61 -43.21 44.99 79.02
CA ASN A 61 -41.80 45.20 78.67
C ASN A 61 -40.90 44.11 79.26
N THR A 62 -41.20 43.65 80.48
CA THR A 62 -40.48 42.53 81.10
C THR A 62 -40.66 41.25 80.29
N THR A 63 -41.88 40.96 79.85
CA THR A 63 -42.18 39.84 78.94
C THR A 63 -41.45 39.99 77.61
N ASN A 64 -41.48 41.17 76.98
CA ASN A 64 -40.79 41.42 75.72
C ASN A 64 -39.27 41.25 75.83
N ILE A 65 -38.65 41.73 76.91
CA ILE A 65 -37.23 41.54 77.19
C ILE A 65 -36.90 40.06 77.40
N SER A 66 -37.77 39.32 78.10
CA SER A 66 -37.62 37.88 78.27
C SER A 66 -37.69 37.14 76.92
N ASN A 67 -38.62 37.53 76.04
CA ASN A 67 -38.75 36.98 74.69
C ASN A 67 -37.50 37.27 73.86
N LEU A 68 -37.03 38.54 73.85
CA LEU A 68 -35.79 38.92 73.17
C LEU A 68 -34.57 38.14 73.69
N THR A 69 -34.51 37.89 75.01
CA THR A 69 -33.44 37.07 75.60
C THR A 69 -33.50 35.63 75.09
N GLY A 70 -34.71 35.07 74.94
CA GLY A 70 -34.94 33.76 74.33
C GLY A 70 -34.53 33.72 72.86
N GLU A 71 -34.94 34.71 72.06
CA GLU A 71 -34.54 34.85 70.66
C GLU A 71 -33.02 34.96 70.49
N VAL A 72 -32.35 35.73 71.35
CA VAL A 72 -30.87 35.85 71.34
C VAL A 72 -30.20 34.54 71.72
N ALA A 73 -30.74 33.78 72.67
CA ALA A 73 -30.24 32.46 73.03
C ALA A 73 -30.43 31.44 71.89
N ASN A 74 -31.58 31.48 71.21
CA ASN A 74 -31.87 30.68 70.02
C ASN A 74 -30.91 31.05 68.88
N ASN A 75 -30.70 32.33 68.60
CA ASN A 75 -29.73 32.80 67.61
C ASN A 75 -28.31 32.36 67.95
N THR A 76 -27.90 32.39 69.22
CA THR A 76 -26.59 31.90 69.68
C THR A 76 -26.44 30.40 69.42
N THR A 77 -27.50 29.62 69.68
CA THR A 77 -27.53 28.18 69.41
C THR A 77 -27.48 27.89 67.92
N ASN A 78 -28.25 28.60 67.11
CA ASN A 78 -28.24 28.50 65.65
C ASN A 78 -26.87 28.83 65.05
N ILE A 79 -26.23 29.90 65.54
CA ILE A 79 -24.86 30.26 65.14
C ILE A 79 -23.87 29.14 65.50
N THR A 80 -24.02 28.53 66.67
CA THR A 80 -23.17 27.41 67.10
C THR A 80 -23.36 26.18 66.20
N ASN A 81 -24.61 25.84 65.87
CA ASN A 81 -24.92 24.74 64.96
C ASN A 81 -24.38 25.00 63.55
N LEU A 82 -24.59 26.19 63.00
CA LEU A 82 -24.02 26.60 61.73
C LEU A 82 -22.48 26.52 61.73
N THR A 83 -21.84 26.89 62.84
CA THR A 83 -20.38 26.77 63.00
C THR A 83 -19.93 25.31 62.95
N ASN A 84 -20.67 24.41 63.61
CA ASN A 84 -20.39 22.97 63.58
C ASN A 84 -20.63 22.36 62.19
N ASP A 85 -21.72 22.73 61.51
CA ASP A 85 -22.02 22.29 60.15
C ASP A 85 -20.95 22.77 59.17
N VAL A 86 -20.50 24.03 59.29
CA VAL A 86 -19.39 24.57 58.50
C VAL A 86 -18.09 23.82 58.76
N ALA A 87 -17.78 23.46 60.01
CA ALA A 87 -16.60 22.67 60.34
C ALA A 87 -16.67 21.24 59.78
N ALA A 88 -17.85 20.60 59.84
CA ALA A 88 -18.09 19.27 59.27
C ALA A 88 -18.02 19.28 57.74
N ASN A 89 -18.59 20.30 57.09
CA ASN A 89 -18.48 20.50 55.65
C ASN A 89 -17.03 20.77 55.23
N THR A 90 -16.29 21.59 55.99
CA THR A 90 -14.86 21.84 55.74
C THR A 90 -14.05 20.54 55.78
N THR A 91 -14.31 19.68 56.77
CA THR A 91 -13.67 18.35 56.88
C THR A 91 -14.04 17.45 55.70
N SER A 92 -15.32 17.41 55.33
CA SER A 92 -15.80 16.61 54.19
C SER A 92 -15.22 17.07 52.86
N ILE A 93 -15.12 18.39 52.65
CA ILE A 93 -14.48 18.99 51.48
C ILE A 93 -12.98 18.66 51.44
N THR A 94 -12.31 18.67 52.60
CA THR A 94 -10.89 18.28 52.69
C THR A 94 -10.70 16.81 52.31
N ASN A 95 -11.52 15.91 52.86
CA ASN A 95 -11.47 14.49 52.50
C ASN A 95 -11.80 14.24 51.02
N LEU A 96 -12.73 14.99 50.44
CA LEU A 96 -13.00 14.95 48.99
C LEU A 96 -11.78 15.41 48.20
N THR A 97 -11.13 16.48 48.64
CA THR A 97 -9.93 17.04 48.00
C THR A 97 -8.78 16.03 48.03
N ASP A 98 -8.56 15.35 49.16
CA ASP A 98 -7.55 14.30 49.29
C ASP A 98 -7.89 13.09 48.41
N THR A 99 -9.16 12.68 48.38
CA THR A 99 -9.63 11.58 47.52
C THR A 99 -9.42 11.91 46.05
N VAL A 100 -9.79 13.12 45.61
CA VAL A 100 -9.59 13.60 44.24
C VAL A 100 -8.10 13.70 43.90
N THR A 101 -7.28 14.15 44.84
CA THR A 101 -5.81 14.24 44.67
C THR A 101 -5.20 12.84 44.51
N ASN A 102 -5.62 11.87 45.31
CA ASN A 102 -5.16 10.49 45.20
C ASN A 102 -5.63 9.82 43.90
N LEU A 103 -6.89 10.04 43.50
CA LEU A 103 -7.37 9.59 42.19
C LEU A 103 -6.57 10.22 41.03
N GLY A 104 -6.13 11.47 41.17
CA GLY A 104 -5.25 12.13 40.20
C GLY A 104 -3.86 11.49 40.09
N ALA A 105 -3.32 10.93 41.18
CA ALA A 105 -2.03 10.26 41.19
C ALA A 105 -2.07 8.85 40.56
N ASP A 106 -3.22 8.15 40.63
CA ASP A 106 -3.38 6.79 40.11
C ASP A 106 -3.93 6.72 38.67
N ALA A 107 -4.35 7.86 38.11
CA ALA A 107 -4.86 7.95 36.75
C ALA A 107 -3.72 8.03 35.70
N LEU A 108 -4.01 7.59 34.47
CA LEU A 108 -3.18 7.94 33.31
C LEU A 108 -3.32 9.45 33.06
N ALA A 109 -2.31 10.22 33.44
CA ALA A 109 -2.32 11.66 33.34
C ALA A 109 -1.97 12.10 31.92
N TRP A 110 -2.67 13.12 31.41
CA TRP A 110 -2.24 13.82 30.20
C TRP A 110 -1.04 14.70 30.54
N ASP A 111 0.04 14.56 29.79
CA ASP A 111 1.24 15.41 29.90
C ASP A 111 1.24 16.42 28.75
N ASP A 112 0.96 17.67 29.07
CA ASP A 112 0.91 18.78 28.11
C ASP A 112 2.25 19.03 27.41
N ALA A 113 3.38 18.72 28.05
CA ALA A 113 4.70 18.93 27.46
C ALA A 113 5.00 17.89 26.36
N SER A 114 4.48 16.68 26.49
CA SER A 114 4.65 15.59 25.53
C SER A 114 3.46 15.41 24.58
N GLY A 115 2.32 16.06 24.85
CA GLY A 115 1.09 15.93 24.07
C GLY A 115 0.53 14.51 24.07
N ALA A 116 0.73 13.75 25.15
CA ALA A 116 0.31 12.36 25.27
C ALA A 116 -0.08 11.99 26.70
N PHE A 117 -0.83 10.89 26.86
CA PHE A 117 -1.06 10.29 28.17
C PHE A 117 0.20 9.58 28.65
N THR A 118 0.68 9.95 29.85
CA THR A 118 1.80 9.27 30.50
C THR A 118 1.30 8.11 31.35
N ALA A 119 1.97 6.97 31.21
CA ALA A 119 1.80 5.83 32.10
C ALA A 119 2.77 5.86 33.30
N ALA A 120 3.58 6.91 33.45
CA ALA A 120 4.48 7.05 34.58
C ALA A 120 3.68 7.18 35.89
N HIS A 121 4.05 6.40 36.91
CA HIS A 121 3.43 6.44 38.24
C HIS A 121 4.54 6.64 39.29
N GLY A 122 4.43 7.69 40.10
CA GLY A 122 5.45 8.04 41.10
C GLY A 122 6.80 8.45 40.48
N THR A 123 7.91 7.85 40.94
CA THR A 123 9.27 8.14 40.44
C THR A 123 9.72 7.21 39.30
N GLU A 124 8.89 6.25 38.90
CA GLU A 124 9.19 5.32 37.80
C GLU A 124 8.94 6.02 36.45
N ALA A 125 9.99 6.11 35.62
CA ALA A 125 9.93 6.85 34.36
C ALA A 125 9.05 6.18 33.28
N THR A 126 8.73 4.88 33.40
CA THR A 126 7.93 4.12 32.42
C THR A 126 7.21 2.92 33.08
N SER A 127 5.88 2.83 32.95
CA SER A 127 5.09 1.67 33.41
C SER A 127 4.59 0.79 32.26
N LYS A 128 4.30 -0.49 32.54
CA LYS A 128 3.68 -1.40 31.56
C LYS A 128 2.17 -1.17 31.48
N ILE A 129 1.65 -1.02 30.26
CA ILE A 129 0.21 -1.08 29.97
C ILE A 129 -0.12 -2.51 29.53
N THR A 130 -0.90 -3.24 30.32
CA THR A 130 -1.30 -4.64 30.02
C THR A 130 -2.76 -4.70 29.57
N ASN A 131 -3.20 -5.81 28.98
CA ASN A 131 -4.56 -5.97 28.40
C ASN A 131 -4.85 -5.01 27.23
N VAL A 132 -3.82 -4.63 26.48
CA VAL A 132 -3.96 -3.92 25.20
C VAL A 132 -4.44 -4.92 24.15
N THR A 133 -5.66 -4.75 23.66
CA THR A 133 -6.21 -5.49 22.51
C THR A 133 -5.26 -5.33 21.33
N ALA A 134 -5.16 -6.34 20.46
CA ALA A 134 -4.33 -6.23 19.26
C ALA A 134 -4.81 -5.02 18.42
N GLY A 135 -3.94 -4.02 18.25
CA GLY A 135 -4.26 -2.81 17.49
C GLY A 135 -4.46 -3.13 16.02
N GLU A 136 -5.25 -2.34 15.31
CA GLU A 136 -5.42 -2.55 13.88
C GLU A 136 -4.10 -2.27 13.13
N LEU A 137 -3.69 -3.16 12.22
CA LEU A 137 -2.43 -3.03 11.46
C LEU A 137 -2.71 -2.41 10.08
N THR A 138 -3.02 -1.12 10.05
CA THR A 138 -3.23 -0.34 8.81
C THR A 138 -2.27 0.85 8.75
N GLU A 139 -2.03 1.41 7.56
CA GLU A 139 -1.07 2.50 7.33
C GLU A 139 -1.38 3.76 8.16
N THR A 140 -2.66 4.00 8.48
CA THR A 140 -3.11 5.17 9.25
C THR A 140 -3.43 4.84 10.71
N SER A 141 -3.25 3.59 11.15
CA SER A 141 -3.60 3.20 12.51
C SER A 141 -2.70 3.88 13.53
N THR A 142 -3.32 4.50 14.54
CA THR A 142 -2.64 5.04 15.73
C THR A 142 -2.83 4.15 16.95
N ASP A 143 -3.34 2.92 16.76
CA ASP A 143 -3.55 1.98 17.84
C ASP A 143 -2.22 1.49 18.42
N ALA A 144 -2.18 1.33 19.74
CA ALA A 144 -1.05 0.68 20.39
C ALA A 144 -1.01 -0.81 20.02
N ILE A 145 0.09 -1.26 19.43
CA ILE A 145 0.32 -2.68 19.19
C ILE A 145 0.70 -3.40 20.48
N ASN A 146 0.24 -4.63 20.64
CA ASN A 146 0.65 -5.45 21.79
C ASN A 146 1.84 -6.37 21.45
N GLY A 147 2.40 -7.01 22.48
CA GLY A 147 3.57 -7.88 22.32
C GLY A 147 3.36 -9.08 21.39
N SER A 148 2.12 -9.56 21.21
CA SER A 148 1.83 -10.69 20.30
C SER A 148 1.96 -10.29 18.84
N GLN A 149 1.53 -9.08 18.47
CA GLN A 149 1.67 -8.55 17.11
C GLN A 149 3.15 -8.33 16.75
N LEU A 150 3.90 -7.73 17.67
CA LEU A 150 5.35 -7.55 17.49
C LEU A 150 6.09 -8.89 17.41
N LYS A 151 5.66 -9.91 18.18
CA LYS A 151 6.22 -11.26 18.10
C LYS A 151 5.99 -11.91 16.74
N THR A 152 4.79 -11.81 16.17
CA THR A 152 4.50 -12.31 14.82
C THR A 152 5.39 -11.65 13.76
N THR A 153 5.56 -10.33 13.84
CA THR A 153 6.49 -9.61 12.96
C THR A 153 7.92 -10.12 13.13
N ASN A 154 8.38 -10.29 14.36
CA ASN A 154 9.73 -10.82 14.63
C ASN A 154 9.93 -12.26 14.13
N ASP A 155 8.90 -13.11 14.18
CA ASP A 155 8.97 -14.47 13.64
C ASP A 155 9.06 -14.48 12.11
N ASN A 156 8.32 -13.59 11.44
CA ASN A 156 8.46 -13.39 10.00
C ASN A 156 9.86 -12.88 9.62
N VAL A 157 10.41 -11.95 10.40
CA VAL A 157 11.80 -11.47 10.21
C VAL A 157 12.82 -12.59 10.43
N ALA A 158 12.65 -13.43 11.45
CA ALA A 158 13.51 -14.59 11.69
C ALA A 158 13.43 -15.62 10.54
N THR A 159 12.23 -15.84 10.00
CA THR A 159 12.01 -16.70 8.82
C THR A 159 12.72 -16.13 7.59
N ASN A 160 12.56 -14.83 7.32
CA ASN A 160 13.26 -14.16 6.23
C ASN A 160 14.79 -14.25 6.40
N THR A 161 15.29 -14.09 7.62
CA THR A 161 16.72 -14.24 7.92
C THR A 161 17.22 -15.65 7.59
N THR A 162 16.44 -16.67 7.93
CA THR A 162 16.75 -18.08 7.61
C THR A 162 16.73 -18.35 6.10
N ASN A 163 15.74 -17.81 5.39
CA ASN A 163 15.64 -17.90 3.94
C ASN A 163 16.83 -17.21 3.25
N ILE A 164 17.23 -16.04 3.72
CA ILE A 164 18.41 -15.31 3.21
C ILE A 164 19.68 -16.14 3.40
N ALA A 165 19.88 -16.73 4.58
CA ALA A 165 21.02 -17.61 4.83
C ALA A 165 21.02 -18.82 3.89
N THR A 166 19.86 -19.43 3.65
CA THR A 166 19.70 -20.56 2.73
C THR A 166 19.99 -20.17 1.29
N ASN A 167 19.47 -19.03 0.81
CA ASN A 167 19.76 -18.51 -0.51
C ASN A 167 21.24 -18.18 -0.68
N THR A 168 21.88 -17.64 0.35
CA THR A 168 23.33 -17.36 0.34
C THR A 168 24.13 -18.65 0.16
N THR A 169 23.77 -19.72 0.88
CA THR A 169 24.38 -21.05 0.70
C THR A 169 24.13 -21.60 -0.70
N ASN A 170 22.90 -21.51 -1.22
CA ASN A 170 22.58 -21.98 -2.57
C ASN A 170 23.36 -21.23 -3.64
N ILE A 171 23.49 -19.91 -3.52
CA ILE A 171 24.27 -19.08 -4.43
C ILE A 171 25.76 -19.45 -4.35
N THR A 172 26.28 -19.70 -3.14
CA THR A 172 27.67 -20.16 -2.95
C THR A 172 27.89 -21.51 -3.64
N ASN A 173 27.00 -22.48 -3.42
CA ASN A 173 27.08 -23.80 -4.08
C ASN A 173 26.96 -23.70 -5.60
N LEU A 174 26.10 -22.81 -6.11
CA LEU A 174 25.97 -22.57 -7.55
C LEU A 174 27.23 -21.90 -8.10
N THR A 175 27.83 -20.97 -7.36
CA THR A 175 29.11 -20.33 -7.73
C THR A 175 30.22 -21.37 -7.81
N ASP A 176 30.33 -22.26 -6.83
CA ASP A 176 31.30 -23.36 -6.86
C ASP A 176 31.03 -24.32 -8.02
N THR A 177 29.76 -24.64 -8.28
CA THR A 177 29.37 -25.50 -9.41
C THR A 177 29.75 -24.86 -10.75
N VAL A 178 29.49 -23.55 -10.92
CA VAL A 178 29.84 -22.80 -12.13
C VAL A 178 31.35 -22.67 -12.29
N ASN A 179 32.10 -22.43 -11.20
CA ASN A 179 33.56 -22.39 -11.24
C ASN A 179 34.14 -23.74 -11.64
N ASN A 180 33.62 -24.84 -11.08
CA ASN A 180 34.05 -26.20 -11.45
C ASN A 180 33.69 -26.53 -12.92
N LEU A 181 32.49 -26.16 -13.38
CA LEU A 181 32.13 -26.26 -14.81
C LEU A 181 33.04 -25.43 -15.71
N GLY A 182 33.47 -24.25 -15.25
CA GLY A 182 34.45 -23.43 -15.93
C GLY A 182 35.77 -24.17 -16.10
N GLU A 183 36.30 -24.79 -15.05
CA GLU A 183 37.58 -25.53 -15.12
C GLU A 183 37.50 -26.79 -15.97
N ASP A 184 36.37 -27.50 -15.99
CA ASP A 184 36.24 -28.80 -16.66
C ASP A 184 35.68 -28.75 -18.11
N ALA A 185 35.26 -27.58 -18.60
CA ALA A 185 34.71 -27.42 -19.95
C ALA A 185 35.77 -27.10 -21.02
N LEU A 186 35.51 -27.53 -22.27
CA LEU A 186 36.23 -27.02 -23.44
C LEU A 186 35.89 -25.54 -23.64
N LYS A 187 36.81 -24.67 -23.23
CA LYS A 187 36.64 -23.21 -23.31
C LYS A 187 36.96 -22.73 -24.72
N TRP A 188 36.19 -21.79 -25.23
CA TRP A 188 36.54 -21.07 -26.46
C TRP A 188 37.67 -20.07 -26.15
N ASP A 189 38.77 -20.15 -26.90
CA ASP A 189 39.88 -19.20 -26.85
C ASP A 189 39.72 -18.22 -28.02
N ASP A 190 39.33 -16.98 -27.72
CA ASP A 190 39.12 -15.93 -28.72
C ASP A 190 40.42 -15.57 -29.47
N ALA A 191 41.57 -15.63 -28.81
CA ALA A 191 42.85 -15.31 -29.44
C ALA A 191 43.29 -16.42 -30.42
N ALA A 192 42.96 -17.67 -30.11
CA ALA A 192 43.19 -18.82 -30.99
C ALA A 192 42.05 -19.05 -31.99
N SER A 193 40.88 -18.40 -31.81
CA SER A 193 39.64 -18.67 -32.55
C SER A 193 39.28 -20.16 -32.61
N ALA A 194 39.44 -20.88 -31.49
CA ALA A 194 39.21 -22.31 -31.38
C ALA A 194 38.84 -22.73 -29.95
N PHE A 195 38.23 -23.89 -29.78
CA PHE A 195 38.06 -24.50 -28.46
C PHE A 195 39.39 -25.05 -27.94
N THR A 196 39.83 -24.62 -26.75
CA THR A 196 41.00 -25.15 -26.08
C THR A 196 40.67 -26.38 -25.25
N ALA A 197 41.52 -27.39 -25.36
CA ALA A 197 41.49 -28.59 -24.50
C ALA A 197 42.47 -28.48 -23.32
N ALA A 198 42.96 -27.30 -22.98
CA ALA A 198 43.82 -27.11 -21.81
C ALA A 198 43.03 -27.36 -20.51
N HIS A 199 43.60 -28.13 -19.58
CA HIS A 199 43.01 -28.43 -18.27
C HIS A 199 44.10 -28.31 -17.19
N GLY A 200 43.85 -27.53 -16.14
CA GLY A 200 44.85 -27.25 -15.10
C GLY A 200 46.11 -26.56 -15.65
N THR A 201 47.29 -27.09 -15.34
CA THR A 201 48.58 -26.55 -15.80
C THR A 201 49.03 -27.10 -17.15
N GLU A 202 48.31 -28.06 -17.73
CA GLU A 202 48.66 -28.69 -19.00
C GLU A 202 48.09 -27.88 -20.17
N THR A 203 48.96 -27.43 -21.08
CA THR A 203 48.56 -26.59 -22.21
C THR A 203 47.86 -27.37 -23.34
N THR A 204 47.83 -28.70 -23.30
CA THR A 204 47.17 -29.57 -24.29
C THR A 204 46.69 -30.90 -23.66
N SER A 205 45.42 -31.26 -23.81
CA SER A 205 44.87 -32.54 -23.32
C SER A 205 44.40 -33.47 -24.44
N LYS A 206 44.36 -34.79 -24.17
CA LYS A 206 43.79 -35.78 -25.10
C LYS A 206 42.27 -35.68 -25.14
N ILE A 207 41.70 -35.58 -26.34
CA ILE A 207 40.25 -35.73 -26.57
C ILE A 207 40.00 -37.18 -27.04
N THR A 208 39.35 -37.98 -26.20
CA THR A 208 39.04 -39.39 -26.50
C THR A 208 37.56 -39.57 -26.82
N ASN A 209 37.15 -40.73 -27.33
CA ASN A 209 35.77 -41.00 -27.77
C ASN A 209 35.28 -40.11 -28.94
N VAL A 210 36.21 -39.69 -29.80
CA VAL A 210 35.91 -38.98 -31.06
C VAL A 210 35.52 -40.03 -32.11
N THR A 211 34.27 -39.99 -32.56
CA THR A 211 33.78 -40.81 -33.68
C THR A 211 34.63 -40.54 -34.93
N ALA A 212 34.82 -41.54 -35.79
CA ALA A 212 35.56 -41.36 -37.03
C ALA A 212 34.92 -40.23 -37.87
N GLY A 213 35.67 -39.16 -38.11
CA GLY A 213 35.21 -37.99 -38.85
C GLY A 213 35.02 -38.30 -40.33
N THR A 214 34.16 -37.56 -41.01
CA THR A 214 33.97 -37.74 -42.46
C THR A 214 35.24 -37.31 -43.20
N ILE A 215 35.78 -38.14 -44.11
CA ILE A 215 36.96 -37.78 -44.91
C ILE A 215 36.50 -37.21 -46.26
N SER A 216 36.49 -35.88 -46.39
CA SER A 216 36.19 -35.14 -47.63
C SER A 216 36.95 -33.81 -47.68
N SER A 217 37.06 -33.19 -48.85
CA SER A 217 37.81 -31.92 -49.03
C SER A 217 37.22 -30.71 -48.30
N THR A 218 36.01 -30.81 -47.77
CA THR A 218 35.32 -29.74 -47.04
C THR A 218 34.96 -30.14 -45.60
N SER A 219 35.36 -31.33 -45.15
CA SER A 219 35.01 -31.79 -43.81
C SER A 219 35.72 -30.96 -42.75
N THR A 220 34.98 -30.62 -41.69
CA THR A 220 35.49 -29.96 -40.48
C THR A 220 35.46 -30.90 -39.27
N ASP A 221 35.12 -32.18 -39.50
CA ASP A 221 35.11 -33.20 -38.45
C ASP A 221 36.54 -33.49 -37.99
N ALA A 222 36.74 -33.67 -36.69
CA ALA A 222 38.01 -34.15 -36.16
C ALA A 222 38.25 -35.61 -36.59
N VAL A 223 39.42 -35.90 -37.15
CA VAL A 223 39.84 -37.29 -37.45
C VAL A 223 40.40 -37.92 -36.18
N ASN A 224 40.05 -39.19 -35.94
CA ASN A 224 40.59 -39.93 -34.81
C ASN A 224 41.83 -40.75 -35.21
N GLY A 225 42.57 -41.25 -34.21
CA GLY A 225 43.80 -42.02 -34.44
C GLY A 225 43.60 -43.28 -35.29
N GLY A 226 42.42 -43.90 -35.26
CA GLY A 226 42.11 -45.07 -36.08
C GLY A 226 42.08 -44.75 -37.58
N GLN A 227 41.56 -43.59 -37.97
CA GLN A 227 41.52 -43.17 -39.38
C GLN A 227 42.92 -42.88 -39.94
N LEU A 228 43.77 -42.23 -39.15
CA LEU A 228 45.16 -41.97 -39.52
C LEU A 228 46.00 -43.26 -39.56
N PHE A 229 45.75 -44.18 -38.62
CA PHE A 229 46.37 -45.50 -38.61
C PHE A 229 46.01 -46.29 -39.87
N SER A 230 44.72 -46.39 -40.21
CA SER A 230 44.28 -47.09 -41.44
C SER A 230 44.86 -46.50 -42.72
N LEU A 231 45.02 -45.17 -42.79
CA LEU A 231 45.70 -44.52 -43.91
C LEU A 231 47.19 -44.91 -43.98
N SER A 232 47.87 -44.91 -42.83
CA SER A 232 49.30 -45.26 -42.74
C SER A 232 49.56 -46.73 -43.08
N ASP A 233 48.66 -47.62 -42.67
CA ASP A 233 48.66 -49.05 -43.00
C ASP A 233 48.43 -49.28 -44.50
N SER A 234 47.42 -48.61 -45.09
CA SER A 234 47.16 -48.69 -46.53
C SER A 234 48.34 -48.19 -47.37
N LEU A 235 49.04 -47.15 -46.91
CA LEU A 235 50.24 -46.64 -47.57
C LEU A 235 51.39 -47.64 -47.53
N ALA A 236 51.57 -48.35 -46.41
CA ALA A 236 52.57 -49.41 -46.29
C ALA A 236 52.28 -50.55 -47.28
N ASP A 237 51.02 -50.99 -47.36
CA ASP A 237 50.58 -52.00 -48.32
C ASP A 237 50.83 -51.59 -49.78
N TYR A 238 50.52 -50.34 -50.13
CA TYR A 238 50.75 -49.83 -51.49
C TYR A 238 52.22 -49.73 -51.85
N PHE A 239 53.10 -49.38 -50.91
CA PHE A 239 54.54 -49.43 -51.17
C PHE A 239 55.04 -50.87 -51.27
N GLY A 240 54.52 -51.81 -50.49
CA GLY A 240 55.05 -53.17 -50.45
C GLY A 240 56.50 -53.19 -49.97
N GLY A 241 57.33 -54.12 -50.47
CA GLY A 241 58.77 -54.16 -50.12
C GLY A 241 59.04 -54.34 -48.60
N ASN A 242 58.11 -54.93 -47.85
CA ASN A 242 58.11 -55.01 -46.38
C ASN A 242 57.91 -53.68 -45.62
N ALA A 243 57.36 -52.64 -46.26
CA ALA A 243 56.84 -51.49 -45.53
C ALA A 243 55.72 -51.95 -44.56
N SER A 244 55.63 -51.32 -43.39
CA SER A 244 54.61 -51.66 -42.38
C SER A 244 54.37 -50.49 -41.42
N VAL A 245 53.24 -50.51 -40.70
CA VAL A 245 52.99 -49.64 -39.54
C VAL A 245 52.82 -50.52 -38.30
N ASP A 246 53.46 -50.16 -37.19
CA ASP A 246 53.34 -50.92 -35.93
C ASP A 246 52.13 -50.48 -35.08
N GLU A 247 51.84 -51.18 -33.98
CA GLU A 247 50.70 -50.90 -33.09
C GLU A 247 50.72 -49.50 -32.42
N ASN A 248 51.87 -48.82 -32.44
CA ASN A 248 52.03 -47.47 -31.92
C ASN A 248 51.90 -46.40 -33.03
N GLY A 249 51.61 -46.81 -34.26
CA GLY A 249 51.46 -45.94 -35.43
C GLY A 249 52.79 -45.51 -36.07
N VAL A 250 53.89 -46.21 -35.80
CA VAL A 250 55.21 -45.91 -36.37
C VAL A 250 55.36 -46.58 -37.73
N PHE A 251 55.58 -45.80 -38.79
CA PHE A 251 55.74 -46.29 -40.16
C PHE A 251 57.19 -46.70 -40.46
N THR A 252 57.37 -47.90 -41.00
CA THR A 252 58.63 -48.43 -41.54
C THR A 252 58.55 -48.46 -43.06
N GLY A 253 59.50 -47.82 -43.74
CA GLY A 253 59.52 -47.70 -45.21
C GLY A 253 59.79 -49.02 -45.95
N PRO A 254 59.53 -49.05 -47.27
CA PRO A 254 59.77 -50.24 -48.09
C PRO A 254 61.26 -50.52 -48.29
N SER A 255 61.61 -51.72 -48.71
CA SER A 255 62.94 -52.11 -49.18
C SER A 255 62.80 -52.97 -50.43
N TYR A 256 63.18 -52.42 -51.59
CA TYR A 256 63.16 -53.08 -52.89
C TYR A 256 64.57 -53.54 -53.27
N THR A 257 64.74 -54.80 -53.65
CA THR A 257 66.04 -55.34 -54.07
C THR A 257 66.10 -55.47 -55.60
N ILE A 258 67.05 -54.77 -56.24
CA ILE A 258 67.31 -54.84 -57.68
C ILE A 258 68.78 -55.23 -57.89
N GLY A 259 69.00 -56.43 -58.41
CA GLY A 259 70.34 -57.04 -58.45
C GLY A 259 70.81 -57.41 -57.04
N SER A 260 71.93 -56.84 -56.59
CA SER A 260 72.53 -57.10 -55.26
C SER A 260 72.34 -55.94 -54.26
N ASN A 261 71.68 -54.85 -54.67
CA ASN A 261 71.50 -53.64 -53.86
C ASN A 261 70.03 -53.51 -53.42
N SER A 262 69.82 -52.99 -52.20
CA SER A 262 68.50 -52.67 -51.65
C SER A 262 68.26 -51.16 -51.67
N TYR A 263 67.04 -50.75 -52.00
CA TYR A 263 66.62 -49.36 -52.12
C TYR A 263 65.36 -49.14 -51.25
N ASP A 264 65.36 -48.08 -50.45
CA ASP A 264 64.31 -47.80 -49.47
C ASP A 264 63.16 -46.92 -50.01
N ASN A 265 63.22 -46.60 -51.30
CA ASN A 265 62.20 -45.83 -51.99
C ASN A 265 62.04 -46.31 -53.45
N VAL A 266 60.84 -46.08 -54.01
CA VAL A 266 60.47 -46.55 -55.35
C VAL A 266 61.28 -45.87 -56.46
N GLY A 267 61.60 -44.58 -56.29
CA GLY A 267 62.29 -43.78 -57.30
C GLY A 267 63.68 -44.33 -57.62
N ASP A 268 64.47 -44.58 -56.59
CA ASP A 268 65.84 -45.10 -56.74
C ASP A 268 65.83 -46.55 -57.26
N ALA A 269 64.85 -47.36 -56.84
CA ALA A 269 64.69 -48.72 -57.34
C ALA A 269 64.37 -48.77 -58.86
N LEU A 270 63.50 -47.88 -59.34
CA LEU A 270 63.18 -47.76 -60.78
C LEU A 270 64.35 -47.21 -61.60
N ALA A 271 65.09 -46.25 -61.05
CA ALA A 271 66.31 -45.74 -61.67
C ALA A 271 67.35 -46.86 -61.88
N ALA A 272 67.50 -47.74 -60.88
CA ALA A 272 68.39 -48.91 -60.98
C ALA A 272 67.96 -49.92 -62.07
N ILE A 273 66.65 -50.17 -62.25
CA ILE A 273 66.13 -51.02 -63.33
C ILE A 273 66.47 -50.44 -64.70
N ASN A 274 66.27 -49.13 -64.88
CA ASN A 274 66.52 -48.44 -66.16
C ASN A 274 67.99 -48.56 -66.62
N THR A 275 68.93 -48.60 -65.69
CA THR A 275 70.36 -48.80 -65.99
C THR A 275 70.78 -50.24 -66.27
N SER A 276 69.95 -51.24 -65.98
CA SER A 276 70.31 -52.67 -66.06
C SER A 276 70.16 -53.32 -67.44
N PHE A 277 69.67 -52.60 -68.46
CA PHE A 277 69.34 -53.14 -69.80
C PHE A 277 70.48 -53.09 -70.85
N SER A 278 71.67 -52.54 -70.55
CA SER A 278 72.68 -52.26 -71.59
C SER A 278 73.62 -53.42 -71.98
N THR A 279 73.50 -54.62 -71.40
CA THR A 279 74.45 -55.73 -71.64
C THR A 279 73.86 -56.97 -72.34
N SER A 280 72.64 -56.91 -72.87
CA SER A 280 71.92 -58.10 -73.39
C SER A 280 71.60 -58.10 -74.91
N LEU A 281 72.27 -57.31 -75.75
CA LEU A 281 71.95 -57.17 -77.19
C LEU A 281 73.13 -57.42 -78.17
N GLY A 282 74.01 -58.39 -77.87
CA GLY A 282 75.31 -58.55 -78.56
C GLY A 282 75.36 -59.04 -80.01
N ASP A 283 74.27 -59.42 -80.69
CA ASP A 283 74.33 -60.12 -82.01
C ASP A 283 73.45 -59.52 -83.14
N ALA A 284 72.96 -58.29 -83.03
CA ALA A 284 72.12 -57.65 -84.06
C ALA A 284 72.92 -56.68 -84.97
N LEU A 285 72.55 -56.57 -86.26
CA LEU A 285 73.01 -55.47 -87.13
C LEU A 285 72.51 -54.16 -86.54
N LEU A 286 73.43 -53.37 -85.98
CA LEU A 286 73.10 -52.11 -85.32
C LEU A 286 73.13 -50.97 -86.33
N TRP A 287 72.18 -50.05 -86.16
CA TRP A 287 72.16 -48.80 -86.92
C TRP A 287 73.34 -47.93 -86.50
N ASP A 288 74.22 -47.59 -87.45
CA ASP A 288 75.28 -46.61 -87.25
C ASP A 288 74.72 -45.24 -87.64
N GLU A 289 74.42 -44.40 -86.65
CA GLU A 289 73.87 -43.06 -86.87
C GLU A 289 74.82 -42.16 -87.66
N THR A 290 76.13 -42.37 -87.57
CA THR A 290 77.14 -41.56 -88.29
C THR A 290 77.15 -41.89 -89.78
N ALA A 291 76.98 -43.17 -90.12
CA ALA A 291 76.90 -43.64 -91.50
C ALA A 291 75.46 -43.59 -92.06
N SER A 292 74.46 -43.38 -91.20
CA SER A 292 73.03 -43.48 -91.52
C SER A 292 72.69 -44.80 -92.26
N ALA A 293 73.26 -45.91 -91.78
CA ALA A 293 73.05 -47.24 -92.34
C ALA A 293 73.20 -48.33 -91.27
N PHE A 294 72.62 -49.52 -91.51
CA PHE A 294 72.90 -50.69 -90.68
C PHE A 294 74.33 -51.19 -90.94
N SER A 295 75.16 -51.23 -89.91
CA SER A 295 76.57 -51.64 -90.03
C SER A 295 76.73 -53.13 -89.71
N ALA A 296 77.35 -53.86 -90.64
CA ALA A 296 77.84 -55.23 -90.40
C ALA A 296 79.28 -55.26 -89.85
N GLY A 297 79.84 -54.10 -89.48
CA GLY A 297 81.20 -54.00 -88.95
C GLY A 297 81.27 -54.43 -87.48
N HIS A 298 82.13 -55.41 -87.16
CA HIS A 298 82.43 -55.78 -85.78
C HIS A 298 83.87 -55.33 -85.47
N GLY A 299 84.04 -54.33 -84.60
CA GLY A 299 85.36 -53.82 -84.20
C GLY A 299 86.14 -53.09 -85.31
N GLY A 300 85.45 -52.43 -86.25
CA GLY A 300 86.07 -51.55 -87.27
C GLY A 300 86.51 -52.21 -88.57
N ASN A 301 86.23 -53.50 -88.78
CA ASN A 301 86.48 -54.20 -90.05
C ASN A 301 85.18 -54.57 -90.76
N ALA A 302 85.15 -54.47 -92.09
CA ALA A 302 83.99 -54.88 -92.89
C ALA A 302 83.81 -56.40 -92.88
N SER A 303 82.59 -56.87 -92.60
CA SER A 303 82.24 -58.29 -92.57
C SER A 303 81.50 -58.73 -93.84
N LYS A 304 81.64 -60.00 -94.23
CA LYS A 304 80.82 -60.59 -95.30
C LYS A 304 79.42 -60.89 -94.79
N ILE A 305 78.41 -60.56 -95.58
CA ILE A 305 77.02 -61.01 -95.38
C ILE A 305 76.81 -62.19 -96.35
N THR A 306 76.77 -63.42 -95.83
CA THR A 306 76.54 -64.64 -96.63
C THR A 306 75.08 -65.11 -96.49
N ASN A 307 74.59 -65.94 -97.43
CA ASN A 307 73.16 -66.34 -97.55
C ASN A 307 72.19 -65.21 -97.95
N VAL A 308 72.66 -64.24 -98.75
CA VAL A 308 71.79 -63.23 -99.36
C VAL A 308 71.09 -63.84 -100.58
N ALA A 309 69.76 -63.96 -100.54
CA ALA A 309 68.95 -64.39 -101.68
C ALA A 309 69.08 -63.42 -102.86
N ASN A 310 68.69 -63.82 -104.08
CA ASN A 310 68.69 -62.88 -105.21
C ASN A 310 67.74 -61.72 -104.91
N GLY A 311 68.26 -60.49 -104.83
CA GLY A 311 67.46 -59.29 -104.64
C GLY A 311 66.59 -58.95 -105.86
N THR A 312 65.50 -58.24 -105.67
CA THR A 312 64.68 -57.75 -106.78
C THR A 312 65.47 -56.70 -107.58
N ILE A 313 65.45 -56.75 -108.93
CA ILE A 313 66.11 -55.73 -109.77
C ILE A 313 65.04 -54.78 -110.33
N SER A 314 64.91 -53.59 -109.75
CA SER A 314 64.03 -52.49 -110.18
C SER A 314 64.60 -51.12 -109.73
N GLU A 315 64.13 -50.02 -110.32
CA GLU A 315 64.58 -48.64 -109.99
C GLU A 315 64.37 -48.26 -108.50
N THR A 316 63.43 -48.92 -107.83
CA THR A 316 63.06 -48.67 -106.43
C THR A 316 63.46 -49.78 -105.48
N SER A 317 64.16 -50.81 -105.95
CA SER A 317 64.56 -51.93 -105.10
C SER A 317 65.57 -51.49 -104.05
N THR A 318 65.33 -51.87 -102.81
CA THR A 318 66.26 -51.70 -101.68
C THR A 318 66.87 -53.04 -101.23
N ASP A 319 66.62 -54.11 -101.99
CA ASP A 319 67.19 -55.43 -101.73
C ASP A 319 68.70 -55.44 -102.01
N ALA A 320 69.47 -56.08 -101.14
CA ALA A 320 70.88 -56.33 -101.42
C ALA A 320 71.02 -57.34 -102.57
N ILE A 321 71.82 -57.00 -103.59
CA ILE A 321 72.16 -57.93 -104.67
C ILE A 321 73.32 -58.84 -104.25
N ASN A 322 73.28 -60.11 -104.68
CA ASN A 322 74.39 -61.03 -104.45
C ASN A 322 75.33 -61.12 -105.68
N GLY A 323 76.49 -61.75 -105.50
CA GLY A 323 77.50 -61.89 -106.57
C GLY A 323 77.00 -62.64 -107.82
N GLY A 324 75.99 -63.50 -107.69
CA GLY A 324 75.38 -64.18 -108.83
C GLY A 324 74.58 -63.23 -109.74
N GLN A 325 73.93 -62.22 -109.17
CA GLN A 325 73.19 -61.22 -109.93
C GLN A 325 74.12 -60.25 -110.68
N LEU A 326 75.22 -59.83 -110.05
CA LEU A 326 76.23 -58.99 -110.70
C LEU A 326 76.96 -59.74 -111.83
N TYR A 327 77.22 -61.04 -111.63
CA TYR A 327 77.75 -61.89 -112.70
C TYR A 327 76.77 -62.00 -113.88
N GLY A 328 75.46 -62.14 -113.61
CA GLY A 328 74.44 -62.14 -114.66
C GLY A 328 74.36 -60.84 -115.47
N VAL A 329 74.43 -59.68 -114.80
CA VAL A 329 74.50 -58.37 -115.48
C VAL A 329 75.79 -58.24 -116.29
N SER A 330 76.93 -58.62 -115.73
CA SER A 330 78.23 -58.57 -116.43
C SER A 330 78.23 -59.45 -117.68
N ASN A 331 77.60 -60.63 -117.61
CA ASN A 331 77.43 -61.51 -118.76
C ASN A 331 76.50 -60.89 -119.82
N SER A 332 75.42 -60.23 -119.41
CA SER A 332 74.52 -59.52 -120.33
C SER A 332 75.22 -58.36 -121.05
N VAL A 333 76.15 -57.66 -120.40
CA VAL A 333 76.91 -56.55 -120.99
C VAL A 333 77.87 -57.06 -122.07
N VAL A 334 78.57 -58.17 -121.83
CA VAL A 334 79.46 -58.74 -122.86
C VAL A 334 78.69 -59.35 -124.03
N ASP A 335 77.52 -59.95 -123.79
CA ASP A 335 76.63 -60.42 -124.85
C ASP A 335 76.10 -59.25 -125.70
N ALA A 336 75.78 -58.11 -125.08
CA ALA A 336 75.30 -56.90 -125.77
C ALA A 336 76.41 -56.15 -126.53
N LEU A 337 77.62 -56.08 -125.96
CA LEU A 337 78.78 -55.53 -126.65
C LEU A 337 79.18 -56.41 -127.83
N GLY A 338 79.06 -57.74 -127.75
CA GLY A 338 79.46 -58.63 -128.85
C GLY A 338 80.95 -58.52 -129.18
N GLY A 339 81.34 -58.82 -130.42
CA GLY A 339 82.73 -58.62 -130.87
C GLY A 339 83.80 -59.44 -130.12
N GLY A 340 83.42 -60.54 -129.44
CA GLY A 340 84.33 -61.43 -128.71
C GLY A 340 84.54 -61.09 -127.22
N ALA A 341 83.83 -60.11 -126.65
CA ALA A 341 83.89 -59.78 -125.24
C ALA A 341 83.40 -60.95 -124.33
N ALA A 342 84.00 -61.11 -123.13
CA ALA A 342 83.66 -62.17 -122.17
C ALA A 342 83.97 -61.77 -120.71
N VAL A 343 83.22 -62.31 -119.74
CA VAL A 343 83.49 -62.15 -118.29
C VAL A 343 84.50 -63.21 -117.82
N ASN A 344 85.58 -62.80 -117.15
CA ASN A 344 86.65 -63.65 -116.64
C ASN A 344 86.36 -64.17 -115.22
N ALA A 345 87.08 -65.22 -114.79
CA ALA A 345 86.89 -65.86 -113.49
C ALA A 345 87.19 -64.96 -112.27
N ASP A 346 87.86 -63.83 -112.48
CA ASP A 346 88.14 -62.80 -111.46
C ASP A 346 87.10 -61.66 -111.45
N GLY A 347 86.10 -61.69 -112.34
CA GLY A 347 85.05 -60.68 -112.47
C GLY A 347 85.36 -59.54 -113.45
N SER A 348 86.50 -59.56 -114.17
CA SER A 348 86.83 -58.57 -115.21
C SER A 348 86.18 -58.88 -116.58
N ILE A 349 86.01 -57.89 -117.46
CA ILE A 349 85.44 -58.04 -118.83
C ILE A 349 86.52 -57.85 -119.90
N SER A 350 86.57 -58.74 -120.90
CA SER A 350 87.40 -58.64 -122.10
C SER A 350 86.78 -57.68 -123.14
N ALA A 351 87.58 -56.88 -123.85
CA ALA A 351 87.09 -55.86 -124.80
C ALA A 351 86.49 -56.45 -126.10
N PRO A 352 85.44 -55.81 -126.69
CA PRO A 352 84.86 -56.20 -127.97
C PRO A 352 85.74 -55.79 -129.17
N THR A 353 85.42 -56.25 -130.39
CA THR A 353 86.05 -55.84 -131.66
C THR A 353 84.97 -55.61 -132.74
N TYR A 354 84.92 -54.41 -133.35
CA TYR A 354 83.94 -53.96 -134.36
C TYR A 354 84.63 -53.43 -135.64
N SER A 355 84.30 -53.93 -136.83
CA SER A 355 84.88 -53.46 -138.10
C SER A 355 83.98 -52.43 -138.81
N ILE A 356 84.46 -51.19 -139.05
CA ILE A 356 83.79 -50.16 -139.89
C ILE A 356 84.79 -49.64 -140.92
N ALA A 357 84.43 -49.72 -142.20
CA ALA A 357 85.29 -49.39 -143.35
C ALA A 357 86.69 -50.05 -143.27
N ASP A 358 86.72 -51.38 -143.06
CA ASP A 358 87.92 -52.24 -143.00
C ASP A 358 88.93 -51.93 -141.87
N THR A 359 88.53 -51.17 -140.85
CA THR A 359 89.32 -50.93 -139.63
C THR A 359 88.60 -51.45 -138.39
N ASP A 360 89.31 -52.15 -137.52
CA ASP A 360 88.76 -52.73 -136.29
C ASP A 360 88.90 -51.78 -135.10
N TYR A 361 87.78 -51.54 -134.40
CA TYR A 361 87.67 -50.70 -133.21
C TYR A 361 87.26 -51.55 -132.02
N ASN A 362 87.93 -51.38 -130.88
CA ASN A 362 87.70 -52.18 -129.68
C ASN A 362 86.79 -51.51 -128.64
N ASN A 363 86.14 -50.41 -129.04
CA ASN A 363 85.07 -49.76 -128.30
C ASN A 363 84.06 -49.13 -129.27
N VAL A 364 82.82 -48.94 -128.80
CA VAL A 364 81.71 -48.45 -129.63
C VAL A 364 81.89 -46.97 -130.02
N GLY A 365 82.59 -46.17 -129.22
CA GLY A 365 82.77 -44.73 -129.44
C GLY A 365 83.58 -44.43 -130.70
N ASP A 366 84.77 -45.02 -130.82
CA ASP A 366 85.63 -44.80 -132.00
C ASP A 366 85.00 -45.36 -133.29
N ALA A 367 84.17 -46.40 -133.19
CA ALA A 367 83.37 -46.93 -134.30
C ALA A 367 82.26 -45.94 -134.74
N LEU A 368 81.65 -45.21 -133.81
CA LEU A 368 80.62 -44.21 -134.11
C LEU A 368 81.20 -42.87 -134.60
N ASP A 369 82.38 -42.45 -134.13
CA ASP A 369 83.08 -41.27 -134.67
C ASP A 369 83.49 -41.47 -136.15
N ALA A 370 83.73 -42.71 -136.57
CA ALA A 370 83.93 -43.05 -137.98
C ALA A 370 82.65 -42.87 -138.84
N ILE A 371 81.46 -42.83 -138.24
CA ILE A 371 80.17 -42.56 -138.91
C ILE A 371 79.86 -41.04 -138.97
N ASP A 372 80.28 -40.27 -137.96
CA ASP A 372 80.03 -38.81 -137.84
C ASP A 372 80.67 -37.97 -138.96
N SER A 373 81.76 -38.44 -139.56
CA SER A 373 82.46 -37.71 -140.64
C SER A 373 81.77 -37.72 -142.03
N THR A 374 80.48 -38.10 -142.13
CA THR A 374 79.77 -38.31 -143.43
C THR A 374 78.38 -37.65 -143.66
N LEU A 375 77.92 -36.63 -142.90
CA LEU A 375 76.63 -35.92 -143.15
C LEU A 375 76.66 -34.36 -142.97
N ASP A 376 76.14 -33.57 -143.93
CA ASP A 376 76.29 -32.08 -144.02
C ASP A 376 74.98 -31.32 -144.42
N ASP A 377 73.86 -31.39 -143.65
CA ASP A 377 72.54 -30.74 -143.97
C ASP A 377 71.66 -30.32 -142.73
N ALA A 378 72.16 -29.49 -141.79
CA ALA A 378 71.39 -29.02 -140.60
C ALA A 378 71.49 -27.50 -140.32
N LEU A 379 70.60 -26.95 -139.47
CA LEU A 379 70.65 -25.56 -138.98
C LEU A 379 72.03 -25.26 -138.39
N LEU A 380 72.76 -24.36 -139.05
CA LEU A 380 74.15 -24.09 -138.72
C LEU A 380 74.24 -23.19 -137.49
N TRP A 381 75.06 -23.64 -136.55
CA TRP A 381 75.48 -22.85 -135.41
C TRP A 381 76.29 -21.63 -135.89
N ASP A 382 75.81 -20.41 -135.60
CA ASP A 382 76.55 -19.18 -135.85
C ASP A 382 77.26 -18.75 -134.58
N ALA A 383 78.54 -19.12 -134.49
CA ALA A 383 79.39 -18.80 -133.36
C ALA A 383 79.63 -17.28 -133.17
N THR A 384 79.23 -16.43 -134.12
CA THR A 384 79.38 -14.97 -134.04
C THR A 384 78.11 -14.23 -133.60
N ALA A 385 76.98 -14.92 -133.47
CA ALA A 385 75.72 -14.35 -132.99
C ALA A 385 75.64 -14.35 -131.45
N GLY A 386 76.18 -13.30 -130.81
CA GLY A 386 76.13 -13.09 -129.34
C GLY A 386 77.28 -13.73 -128.54
N GLU A 387 77.37 -13.44 -127.23
CA GLU A 387 78.53 -13.81 -126.39
C GLU A 387 78.78 -15.32 -126.25
N ASN A 388 77.78 -16.18 -126.54
CA ASN A 388 77.90 -17.63 -126.48
C ASN A 388 77.54 -18.34 -127.80
N GLY A 389 77.48 -17.60 -128.93
CA GLY A 389 76.94 -18.10 -130.21
C GLY A 389 75.44 -18.38 -130.16
N ALA A 390 74.80 -18.45 -131.32
CA ALA A 390 73.37 -18.78 -131.41
C ALA A 390 73.08 -19.56 -132.69
N PHE A 391 72.00 -20.35 -132.67
CA PHE A 391 71.46 -20.94 -133.89
C PHE A 391 70.84 -19.83 -134.75
N SER A 392 71.47 -19.58 -135.90
CA SER A 392 71.04 -18.52 -136.80
C SER A 392 70.03 -19.07 -137.80
N ALA A 393 68.80 -18.56 -137.76
CA ALA A 393 67.82 -18.79 -138.83
C ALA A 393 68.09 -17.94 -140.08
N SER A 394 69.23 -17.24 -140.13
CA SER A 394 69.63 -16.45 -141.30
C SER A 394 70.25 -17.35 -142.36
N ARG A 395 69.78 -17.22 -143.61
CA ARG A 395 70.45 -17.77 -144.79
C ARG A 395 70.92 -16.60 -145.64
N ASP A 396 72.21 -16.55 -145.96
CA ASP A 396 72.83 -15.47 -146.74
C ASP A 396 72.66 -14.05 -146.16
N GLY A 397 72.70 -13.93 -144.82
CA GLY A 397 72.72 -12.62 -144.13
C GLY A 397 71.39 -11.87 -144.05
N LYS A 398 70.24 -12.53 -144.32
CA LYS A 398 68.90 -11.96 -144.12
C LYS A 398 68.13 -12.74 -143.05
N ALA A 399 67.42 -12.02 -142.17
CA ALA A 399 66.55 -12.63 -141.16
C ALA A 399 65.37 -13.36 -141.83
N SER A 400 65.09 -14.58 -141.37
CA SER A 400 63.95 -15.39 -141.81
C SER A 400 62.80 -15.30 -140.80
N VAL A 401 61.56 -15.48 -141.28
CA VAL A 401 60.39 -15.63 -140.42
C VAL A 401 60.36 -17.05 -139.85
N ILE A 402 60.25 -17.18 -138.52
CA ILE A 402 59.99 -18.46 -137.85
C ILE A 402 58.48 -18.63 -137.75
N THR A 403 57.89 -19.51 -138.55
CA THR A 403 56.46 -19.87 -138.49
C THR A 403 56.25 -21.14 -137.66
N ASN A 404 55.07 -21.31 -137.04
CA ASN A 404 54.72 -22.41 -136.11
C ASN A 404 55.39 -22.36 -134.72
N VAL A 405 55.55 -21.17 -134.13
CA VAL A 405 55.95 -21.03 -132.72
C VAL A 405 54.72 -21.27 -131.82
N ALA A 406 54.76 -22.31 -130.99
CA ALA A 406 53.74 -22.59 -129.98
C ALA A 406 53.71 -21.47 -128.91
N ASN A 407 52.67 -21.43 -128.07
CA ASN A 407 52.68 -20.50 -126.93
C ASN A 407 53.89 -20.83 -126.03
N GLY A 408 54.78 -19.86 -125.81
CA GLY A 408 55.87 -20.02 -124.86
C GLY A 408 55.34 -19.98 -123.43
N ASP A 409 55.99 -20.66 -122.48
CA ASP A 409 55.61 -20.53 -121.08
C ASP A 409 55.79 -19.07 -120.62
N ILE A 410 54.78 -18.49 -119.95
CA ILE A 410 54.86 -17.11 -119.41
C ILE A 410 55.18 -17.23 -117.93
N SER A 411 56.45 -17.49 -117.65
CA SER A 411 57.01 -17.58 -116.30
C SER A 411 58.31 -16.78 -116.20
N GLU A 412 58.72 -16.42 -114.98
CA GLU A 412 59.86 -15.52 -114.73
C GLU A 412 61.21 -16.10 -115.22
N THR A 413 61.27 -17.43 -115.40
CA THR A 413 62.47 -18.15 -115.86
C THR A 413 62.35 -18.64 -117.31
N SER A 414 61.25 -18.36 -118.00
CA SER A 414 61.03 -18.87 -119.36
C SER A 414 61.99 -18.19 -120.36
N THR A 415 62.67 -19.01 -121.15
CA THR A 415 63.45 -18.58 -122.32
C THR A 415 62.70 -18.87 -123.63
N ASP A 416 61.42 -19.24 -123.55
CA ASP A 416 60.62 -19.59 -124.72
C ASP A 416 60.33 -18.35 -125.58
N ALA A 417 60.24 -18.55 -126.89
CA ALA A 417 59.79 -17.50 -127.80
C ALA A 417 58.28 -17.25 -127.64
N ILE A 418 57.90 -16.03 -127.27
CA ILE A 418 56.51 -15.61 -127.09
C ILE A 418 55.87 -15.23 -128.44
N ASN A 419 54.65 -15.70 -128.71
CA ASN A 419 53.95 -15.37 -129.95
C ASN A 419 53.01 -14.14 -129.81
N GLY A 420 52.55 -13.59 -130.94
CA GLY A 420 51.72 -12.37 -130.96
C GLY A 420 50.36 -12.48 -130.23
N SER A 421 49.81 -13.67 -130.05
CA SER A 421 48.55 -13.86 -129.32
C SER A 421 48.72 -13.68 -127.80
N GLN A 422 49.88 -14.07 -127.27
CA GLN A 422 50.23 -13.90 -125.85
C GLN A 422 50.43 -12.43 -125.49
N LEU A 423 51.00 -11.62 -126.39
CA LEU A 423 51.19 -10.18 -126.18
C LEU A 423 49.86 -9.38 -126.19
N PHE A 424 48.87 -9.79 -127.00
CA PHE A 424 47.57 -9.11 -127.09
C PHE A 424 46.72 -9.28 -125.82
N ALA A 425 46.79 -10.44 -125.16
CA ALA A 425 46.05 -10.72 -123.92
C ALA A 425 46.49 -9.79 -122.77
N THR A 426 47.81 -9.60 -122.59
CA THR A 426 48.36 -8.73 -121.54
C THR A 426 47.94 -7.27 -121.73
N ASN A 427 47.94 -6.77 -122.96
CA ASN A 427 47.60 -5.37 -123.24
C ASN A 427 46.11 -5.04 -123.01
N THR A 428 45.22 -6.03 -123.06
CA THR A 428 43.79 -5.85 -122.79
C THR A 428 43.50 -5.65 -121.29
N LEU A 429 44.25 -6.33 -120.40
CA LEU A 429 44.08 -6.24 -118.94
C LEU A 429 44.47 -4.85 -118.38
N ILE A 430 45.49 -4.22 -118.94
CA ILE A 430 45.99 -2.92 -118.48
C ILE A 430 44.97 -1.78 -118.69
N ASN A 431 44.25 -1.77 -119.82
CA ASN A 431 43.25 -0.74 -120.08
C ASN A 431 42.03 -0.83 -119.15
N GLN A 432 41.66 -2.03 -118.72
CA GLN A 432 40.52 -2.26 -117.83
C GLN A 432 40.81 -1.77 -116.39
N GLN A 433 42.07 -1.76 -115.95
CA GLN A 433 42.48 -1.28 -114.63
C GLN A 433 42.43 0.25 -114.49
N ASN A 434 42.73 1.01 -115.55
CA ASN A 434 42.72 2.48 -115.49
C ASN A 434 41.30 3.08 -115.33
N GLU A 435 40.28 2.46 -115.94
CA GLU A 435 38.88 2.90 -115.77
C GLU A 435 38.36 2.69 -114.34
N ILE A 436 38.83 1.65 -113.64
CA ILE A 436 38.42 1.33 -112.26
C ILE A 436 38.98 2.36 -111.27
N ILE A 437 40.21 2.87 -111.49
CA ILE A 437 40.88 3.80 -110.56
C ILE A 437 40.16 5.15 -110.49
N ASN A 438 39.68 5.68 -111.62
CA ASN A 438 38.98 6.97 -111.65
C ASN A 438 37.59 6.94 -110.98
N GLN A 439 36.95 5.78 -110.89
CA GLN A 439 35.67 5.64 -110.17
C GLN A 439 35.84 5.59 -108.64
N ILE A 440 37.04 5.25 -108.14
CA ILE A 440 37.34 5.07 -106.71
C ILE A 440 37.74 6.39 -106.02
N ALA A 441 38.46 7.28 -106.71
CA ALA A 441 39.16 8.41 -106.07
C ALA A 441 38.46 9.79 -106.19
N GLY A 442 37.34 9.92 -106.91
CA GLY A 442 36.68 11.23 -107.08
C GLY A 442 37.52 12.26 -107.85
N ASN A 443 37.34 13.56 -107.57
CA ASN A 443 38.13 14.64 -108.19
C ASN A 443 39.53 14.70 -107.56
N THR A 444 40.54 14.26 -108.30
CA THR A 444 41.94 14.18 -107.83
C THR A 444 42.75 15.45 -108.08
N SER A 445 42.11 16.60 -108.33
CA SER A 445 42.80 17.89 -108.49
C SER A 445 43.46 18.35 -107.18
N ILE A 446 44.69 18.86 -107.27
CA ILE A 446 45.50 19.33 -106.14
C ILE A 446 44.75 20.39 -105.32
N ASP A 447 44.13 21.38 -105.98
CA ASP A 447 43.37 22.46 -105.32
C ASP A 447 42.19 21.92 -104.50
N TYR A 448 41.56 20.83 -104.97
CA TYR A 448 40.40 20.22 -104.31
C TYR A 448 40.80 19.44 -103.07
N ILE A 449 41.93 18.73 -103.14
CA ILE A 449 42.49 17.95 -102.04
C ILE A 449 42.99 18.86 -100.90
N GLU A 450 43.50 20.06 -101.21
CA GLU A 450 43.93 21.03 -100.19
C GLU A 450 42.76 21.67 -99.43
N GLU A 451 41.63 21.97 -100.09
CA GLU A 451 40.47 22.60 -99.44
C GLU A 451 39.52 21.61 -98.75
N ASN A 452 39.44 20.36 -99.24
CA ASN A 452 38.41 19.38 -98.80
C ASN A 452 38.98 18.02 -98.35
N GLY A 453 40.29 17.79 -98.43
CA GLY A 453 40.96 16.55 -98.05
C GLY A 453 40.98 15.44 -99.13
N ALA A 454 41.92 14.50 -99.03
CA ALA A 454 42.00 13.33 -99.92
C ALA A 454 41.02 12.23 -99.45
N GLY A 455 39.93 12.01 -100.20
CA GLY A 455 38.84 11.11 -99.82
C GLY A 455 38.56 9.96 -100.80
N LEU A 456 37.67 9.05 -100.41
CA LEU A 456 37.24 7.87 -101.17
C LEU A 456 35.77 8.05 -101.56
N ASN A 457 35.42 7.95 -102.84
CA ASN A 457 34.06 8.24 -103.32
C ASN A 457 33.01 7.18 -102.92
N TYR A 458 33.43 5.98 -102.49
CA TYR A 458 32.53 4.87 -102.17
C TYR A 458 31.89 4.93 -100.76
N ALA A 459 31.46 6.11 -100.33
CA ALA A 459 30.25 6.21 -99.52
C ALA A 459 29.06 6.24 -100.48
N ARG A 460 28.36 5.11 -100.66
CA ARG A 460 27.17 5.06 -101.54
C ARG A 460 26.05 5.92 -100.96
N THR A 461 25.91 7.15 -101.45
CA THR A 461 24.73 7.99 -101.21
C THR A 461 23.84 7.92 -102.44
N ASN A 462 22.56 7.54 -102.29
CA ASN A 462 21.61 7.59 -103.40
C ASN A 462 21.22 9.06 -103.64
N ASP A 463 21.86 9.69 -104.62
CA ASP A 463 21.76 11.10 -104.97
C ASP A 463 20.71 11.39 -106.06
N THR A 464 19.89 10.39 -106.42
CA THR A 464 18.81 10.54 -107.41
C THR A 464 17.84 11.65 -106.98
N GLY A 465 17.83 12.77 -107.71
CA GLY A 465 16.96 13.93 -107.44
C GLY A 465 17.57 15.02 -106.55
N LEU A 466 18.85 14.89 -106.18
CA LEU A 466 19.61 15.88 -105.42
C LEU A 466 20.64 16.61 -106.32
N THR A 467 21.02 17.85 -105.99
CA THR A 467 22.07 18.59 -106.72
C THR A 467 23.44 18.17 -106.23
N PHE A 468 24.35 17.68 -107.08
CA PHE A 468 25.66 17.18 -106.65
C PHE A 468 26.43 18.20 -105.78
N ILE A 469 26.51 17.92 -104.47
CA ILE A 469 27.23 18.69 -103.46
C ILE A 469 28.04 17.68 -102.63
N ASP A 470 29.35 17.87 -102.59
CA ASP A 470 30.27 16.95 -101.92
C ASP A 470 30.19 17.06 -100.38
N ALA A 471 30.69 16.04 -99.69
CA ALA A 471 30.94 16.13 -98.25
C ALA A 471 32.14 17.07 -98.00
N SER A 472 32.09 17.89 -96.95
CA SER A 472 33.15 18.85 -96.62
C SER A 472 33.69 18.62 -95.21
N ALA A 473 34.97 18.25 -95.11
CA ALA A 473 35.69 18.09 -93.86
C ALA A 473 36.79 19.16 -93.74
N SER A 474 36.40 20.38 -93.34
CA SER A 474 37.31 21.55 -93.26
C SER A 474 38.02 21.70 -91.91
N GLY A 475 37.52 21.04 -90.86
CA GLY A 475 38.20 21.00 -89.57
C GLY A 475 39.46 20.15 -89.62
N THR A 476 40.50 20.53 -88.88
CA THR A 476 41.74 19.72 -88.81
C THR A 476 41.41 18.35 -88.20
N GLY A 477 41.65 17.27 -88.95
CA GLY A 477 41.30 15.91 -88.52
C GLY A 477 39.80 15.55 -88.58
N ALA A 478 38.97 16.40 -89.21
CA ALA A 478 37.54 16.16 -89.33
C ALA A 478 37.19 15.06 -90.35
N THR A 479 36.01 14.45 -90.20
CA THR A 479 35.49 13.43 -91.12
C THR A 479 34.05 13.73 -91.52
N ALA A 480 33.79 13.90 -92.81
CA ALA A 480 32.45 14.12 -93.35
C ALA A 480 32.08 12.99 -94.34
N VAL A 481 30.92 12.34 -94.14
CA VAL A 481 30.47 11.20 -94.95
C VAL A 481 28.98 11.33 -95.29
N GLY A 482 28.65 11.59 -96.56
CA GLY A 482 27.29 11.70 -97.08
C GLY A 482 27.01 13.03 -97.81
N TYR A 483 25.94 13.07 -98.60
CA TYR A 483 25.54 14.25 -99.40
C TYR A 483 25.45 15.52 -98.54
N ASN A 484 26.22 16.56 -98.89
CA ASN A 484 26.25 17.85 -98.18
C ASN A 484 26.49 17.72 -96.65
N ALA A 485 27.23 16.69 -96.22
CA ALA A 485 27.68 16.58 -94.83
C ALA A 485 28.84 17.55 -94.56
N VAL A 486 28.80 18.28 -93.44
CA VAL A 486 29.79 19.32 -93.11
C VAL A 486 30.40 19.06 -91.73
N ALA A 487 31.69 18.76 -91.68
CA ALA A 487 32.47 18.64 -90.45
C ALA A 487 33.53 19.76 -90.41
N SER A 488 33.26 20.81 -89.63
CA SER A 488 34.05 22.05 -89.61
C SER A 488 34.80 22.30 -88.29
N GLY A 489 34.43 21.62 -87.19
CA GLY A 489 35.21 21.62 -85.94
C GLY A 489 36.45 20.72 -86.01
N GLU A 490 37.47 20.99 -85.21
CA GLU A 490 38.66 20.14 -85.11
C GLU A 490 38.28 18.72 -84.65
N SER A 491 38.77 17.69 -85.33
CA SER A 491 38.44 16.28 -85.07
C SER A 491 36.93 15.96 -85.03
N SER A 492 36.09 16.78 -85.66
CA SER A 492 34.64 16.59 -85.67
C SER A 492 34.20 15.55 -86.72
N VAL A 493 33.04 14.93 -86.50
CA VAL A 493 32.50 13.88 -87.39
C VAL A 493 31.07 14.22 -87.80
N ALA A 494 30.79 14.24 -89.10
CA ALA A 494 29.44 14.43 -89.66
C ALA A 494 29.11 13.28 -90.61
N ILE A 495 28.13 12.44 -90.27
CA ILE A 495 27.74 11.26 -91.05
C ILE A 495 26.26 11.31 -91.37
N GLY A 496 25.92 11.35 -92.67
CA GLY A 496 24.56 11.39 -93.20
C GLY A 496 24.26 12.65 -94.01
N GLN A 497 23.23 12.58 -94.86
CA GLN A 497 22.81 13.70 -95.72
C GLN A 497 22.56 14.98 -94.91
N ASN A 498 23.14 16.12 -95.26
CA ASN A 498 22.97 17.41 -94.57
C ASN A 498 23.34 17.40 -93.06
N SER A 499 24.11 16.40 -92.59
CA SER A 499 24.60 16.41 -91.21
C SER A 499 25.67 17.50 -91.03
N SER A 500 25.71 18.15 -89.88
CA SER A 500 26.64 19.25 -89.60
C SER A 500 27.26 19.12 -88.21
N SER A 501 28.58 19.09 -88.12
CA SER A 501 29.32 19.18 -86.87
C SER A 501 30.24 20.40 -86.91
N SER A 502 29.96 21.37 -86.04
CA SER A 502 30.63 22.68 -86.01
C SER A 502 31.41 22.95 -84.72
N VAL A 503 31.42 21.99 -83.80
CA VAL A 503 32.11 22.06 -82.52
C VAL A 503 33.26 21.06 -82.53
N ASP A 504 34.41 21.44 -81.95
CA ASP A 504 35.57 20.56 -81.82
C ASP A 504 35.19 19.25 -81.12
N THR A 505 35.66 18.12 -81.66
CA THR A 505 35.35 16.75 -81.22
C THR A 505 33.85 16.37 -81.25
N GLY A 506 32.97 17.23 -81.78
CA GLY A 506 31.53 16.98 -81.88
C GLY A 506 31.18 15.94 -82.94
N ILE A 507 30.15 15.13 -82.67
CA ILE A 507 29.69 14.08 -83.59
C ILE A 507 28.23 14.33 -83.98
N ALA A 508 27.95 14.47 -85.28
CA ALA A 508 26.62 14.52 -85.85
C ALA A 508 26.35 13.23 -86.64
N LEU A 509 25.40 12.41 -86.17
CA LEU A 509 25.17 11.06 -86.70
C LEU A 509 23.72 10.86 -87.17
N GLY A 510 23.55 10.75 -88.49
CA GLY A 510 22.28 10.58 -89.19
C GLY A 510 21.93 11.81 -90.04
N SER A 511 21.05 11.64 -91.02
CA SER A 511 20.62 12.73 -91.92
C SER A 511 20.09 13.94 -91.13
N GLU A 512 20.48 15.16 -91.52
CA GLU A 512 20.13 16.43 -90.89
C GLU A 512 20.53 16.56 -89.41
N SER A 513 21.39 15.69 -88.88
CA SER A 513 21.83 15.83 -87.48
C SER A 513 22.80 16.98 -87.35
N VAL A 514 22.64 17.80 -86.30
CA VAL A 514 23.46 18.98 -86.04
C VAL A 514 24.12 18.86 -84.67
N SER A 515 25.45 18.81 -84.64
CA SER A 515 26.26 18.98 -83.44
C SER A 515 26.85 20.39 -83.42
N SER A 516 26.19 21.27 -82.66
CA SER A 516 26.53 22.70 -82.54
C SER A 516 26.65 23.17 -81.08
N ARG A 517 26.53 22.25 -80.10
CA ARG A 517 26.51 22.58 -78.67
C ARG A 517 27.85 22.31 -78.00
N VAL A 518 28.48 23.37 -77.47
CA VAL A 518 29.65 23.28 -76.59
C VAL A 518 29.20 22.79 -75.20
N ILE A 519 29.85 21.76 -74.67
CA ILE A 519 29.59 21.25 -73.31
C ILE A 519 30.60 21.89 -72.35
N VAL A 520 30.12 22.50 -71.26
CA VAL A 520 30.95 23.18 -70.26
C VAL A 520 30.93 22.40 -68.94
N LYS A 521 32.07 22.30 -68.24
CA LYS A 521 32.13 21.69 -66.90
C LYS A 521 31.30 22.47 -65.89
N GLY A 522 30.52 21.79 -65.07
CA GLY A 522 29.77 22.42 -63.99
C GLY A 522 29.02 21.43 -63.12
N SER A 523 28.51 21.91 -61.99
CA SER A 523 27.61 21.16 -61.13
C SER A 523 26.36 21.97 -60.78
N ARG A 524 25.25 21.27 -60.57
CA ARG A 524 23.95 21.82 -60.18
C ARG A 524 23.28 20.84 -59.23
N ASN A 525 22.78 21.31 -58.10
CA ASN A 525 22.06 20.46 -57.15
C ASN A 525 20.65 20.14 -57.66
N THR A 526 20.15 18.97 -57.27
CA THR A 526 18.73 18.61 -57.42
C THR A 526 17.88 19.54 -56.56
N SER A 527 16.84 20.13 -57.14
CA SER A 527 15.93 21.07 -56.45
C SER A 527 14.50 20.90 -56.94
N VAL A 528 13.52 21.08 -56.04
CA VAL A 528 12.10 21.16 -56.41
C VAL A 528 11.73 22.63 -56.53
N THR A 529 11.16 23.00 -57.68
CA THR A 529 10.67 24.36 -57.97
C THR A 529 9.18 24.29 -58.30
N GLU A 530 8.51 25.44 -58.35
CA GLU A 530 7.08 25.51 -58.71
C GLU A 530 6.79 24.97 -60.13
N GLU A 531 7.81 24.93 -61.00
CA GLU A 531 7.73 24.35 -62.35
C GLU A 531 8.20 22.88 -62.42
N GLY A 532 8.51 22.25 -61.28
CA GLY A 532 8.83 20.82 -61.20
C GLY A 532 10.21 20.49 -60.62
N VAL A 533 10.58 19.21 -60.73
CA VAL A 533 11.85 18.68 -60.21
C VAL A 533 12.97 18.94 -61.23
N VAL A 534 13.95 19.71 -60.78
CA VAL A 534 15.23 19.86 -61.45
C VAL A 534 16.14 18.72 -61.00
N ILE A 535 16.57 17.87 -61.93
CA ILE A 535 17.59 16.85 -61.66
C ILE A 535 18.97 17.51 -61.70
N GLY A 536 19.72 17.39 -60.62
CA GLY A 536 21.09 17.87 -60.53
C GLY A 536 22.04 17.04 -61.38
N TYR A 537 23.16 17.64 -61.78
CA TYR A 537 24.27 16.98 -62.46
C TYR A 537 25.59 17.50 -61.91
N ASP A 538 26.65 16.70 -62.00
CA ASP A 538 28.02 17.12 -61.74
C ASP A 538 28.91 16.52 -62.83
N THR A 539 29.51 17.37 -63.65
CA THR A 539 30.41 16.96 -64.75
C THR A 539 31.85 17.39 -64.50
N THR A 540 32.21 17.69 -63.23
CA THR A 540 33.56 18.14 -62.86
C THR A 540 34.57 17.00 -62.75
N ASP A 541 34.11 15.76 -62.75
CA ASP A 541 34.86 14.51 -62.59
C ASP A 541 35.66 14.08 -63.82
N GLY A 542 35.45 14.70 -65.00
CA GLY A 542 36.12 14.31 -66.24
C GLY A 542 36.37 15.47 -67.23
N GLU A 543 37.12 15.19 -68.30
CA GLU A 543 37.21 16.07 -69.48
C GLU A 543 35.99 15.84 -70.38
N LEU A 544 35.34 16.92 -70.84
CA LEU A 544 34.15 16.83 -71.66
C LEU A 544 34.53 17.04 -73.12
N LEU A 545 34.22 16.05 -73.96
CA LEU A 545 34.32 16.16 -75.41
C LEU A 545 33.04 16.77 -75.99
N GLY A 546 33.06 17.07 -77.28
CA GLY A 546 31.92 17.60 -78.03
C GLY A 546 30.71 16.69 -77.98
N ALA A 547 29.51 17.26 -78.07
CA ALA A 547 28.27 16.50 -77.97
C ALA A 547 28.09 15.53 -79.15
N LEU A 548 27.60 14.31 -78.85
CA LEU A 548 26.99 13.44 -79.84
C LEU A 548 25.54 13.89 -80.07
N SER A 549 25.24 14.30 -81.30
CA SER A 549 23.90 14.65 -81.76
C SER A 549 23.43 13.66 -82.82
N ILE A 550 22.20 13.16 -82.67
CA ILE A 550 21.51 12.28 -83.62
C ILE A 550 20.30 12.97 -84.27
N GLY A 551 20.20 14.28 -84.11
CA GLY A 551 19.07 15.08 -84.54
C GLY A 551 19.43 16.56 -84.62
N ASP A 552 18.42 17.40 -84.70
CA ASP A 552 18.55 18.86 -84.77
C ASP A 552 17.58 19.51 -83.77
N ASP A 553 17.71 20.81 -83.57
CA ASP A 553 16.77 21.57 -82.76
C ASP A 553 15.33 21.37 -83.26
N GLY A 554 14.48 20.76 -82.43
CA GLY A 554 13.12 20.37 -82.79
C GLY A 554 12.95 19.08 -83.62
N LYS A 555 14.03 18.40 -84.04
CA LYS A 555 13.99 17.11 -84.76
C LYS A 555 14.76 16.04 -84.00
N TYR A 556 14.04 15.16 -83.31
CA TYR A 556 14.64 14.15 -82.43
C TYR A 556 14.60 12.74 -83.03
N ARG A 557 15.61 11.92 -82.67
CA ARG A 557 15.63 10.49 -82.95
C ARG A 557 15.69 9.70 -81.64
N GLN A 558 15.02 8.56 -81.60
CA GLN A 558 15.13 7.62 -80.48
C GLN A 558 16.39 6.77 -80.64
N ILE A 559 17.08 6.52 -79.53
CA ILE A 559 18.14 5.50 -79.48
C ILE A 559 17.48 4.21 -78.98
N ILE A 560 17.41 3.20 -79.84
CA ILE A 560 16.85 1.88 -79.52
C ILE A 560 17.97 0.85 -79.39
N ASN A 561 17.73 -0.25 -78.69
CA ASN A 561 18.72 -1.29 -78.37
C ASN A 561 19.92 -0.79 -77.51
N VAL A 562 19.67 0.20 -76.65
CA VAL A 562 20.63 0.64 -75.62
C VAL A 562 20.60 -0.39 -74.48
N ALA A 563 21.76 -0.91 -74.11
CA ALA A 563 21.89 -1.74 -72.91
C ALA A 563 21.68 -0.90 -71.65
N ASP A 564 21.34 -1.53 -70.53
CA ASP A 564 21.27 -0.80 -69.26
C ASP A 564 22.64 -0.23 -68.89
N GLY A 565 22.69 1.07 -68.61
CA GLY A 565 23.90 1.74 -68.17
C GLY A 565 24.38 1.17 -66.84
N THR A 566 25.66 0.80 -66.77
CA THR A 566 26.30 0.23 -65.58
C THR A 566 27.27 1.22 -64.93
N GLU A 567 27.76 2.20 -65.68
CA GLU A 567 28.63 3.28 -65.21
C GLU A 567 27.86 4.61 -65.15
N SER A 568 28.39 5.60 -64.41
CA SER A 568 27.71 6.89 -64.18
C SER A 568 27.47 7.73 -65.44
N HIS A 569 28.20 7.44 -66.53
CA HIS A 569 28.17 8.22 -67.78
C HIS A 569 27.46 7.49 -68.93
N ASP A 570 26.94 6.28 -68.69
CA ASP A 570 26.21 5.51 -69.69
C ASP A 570 24.82 6.10 -70.00
N ALA A 571 24.30 5.83 -71.21
CA ALA A 571 22.92 6.16 -71.55
C ALA A 571 21.95 5.25 -70.78
N VAL A 572 20.99 5.84 -70.07
CA VAL A 572 19.99 5.09 -69.30
C VAL A 572 18.82 4.62 -70.17
N THR A 573 18.36 3.39 -69.96
CA THR A 573 17.15 2.90 -70.63
C THR A 573 15.89 3.40 -69.93
N VAL A 574 14.75 3.45 -70.64
CA VAL A 574 13.44 3.78 -70.04
C VAL A 574 13.10 2.82 -68.90
N ARG A 575 13.53 1.55 -68.98
CA ARG A 575 13.34 0.57 -67.91
C ARG A 575 14.16 0.91 -66.66
N GLN A 576 15.42 1.33 -66.80
CA GLN A 576 16.21 1.80 -65.64
C GLN A 576 15.58 3.03 -64.99
N LEU A 577 15.07 3.97 -65.79
CA LEU A 577 14.38 5.15 -65.28
C LEU A 577 13.06 4.78 -64.56
N GLN A 578 12.26 3.88 -65.13
CA GLN A 578 11.05 3.37 -64.50
C GLN A 578 11.35 2.66 -63.17
N ASN A 579 12.41 1.85 -63.12
CA ASN A 579 12.85 1.20 -61.90
C ASN A 579 13.33 2.21 -60.84
N ALA A 580 14.08 3.24 -61.24
CA ALA A 580 14.53 4.30 -60.33
C ALA A 580 13.36 5.13 -59.78
N ILE A 581 12.38 5.50 -60.62
CA ILE A 581 11.16 6.20 -60.20
C ILE A 581 10.29 5.29 -59.31
N GLY A 582 10.16 4.01 -59.67
CA GLY A 582 9.47 3.01 -58.85
C GLY A 582 10.12 2.83 -57.49
N ALA A 583 11.44 2.85 -57.40
CA ALA A 583 12.16 2.85 -56.13
C ALA A 583 11.86 4.12 -55.30
N VAL A 584 11.77 5.30 -55.90
CA VAL A 584 11.39 6.54 -55.18
C VAL A 584 9.93 6.54 -54.71
N ALA A 585 9.02 5.89 -55.44
CA ALA A 585 7.62 5.73 -55.04
C ALA A 585 7.40 4.63 -53.98
N THR A 586 8.27 3.62 -53.91
CA THR A 586 8.15 2.48 -52.99
C THR A 586 9.10 2.53 -51.80
N THR A 587 10.18 3.30 -51.88
CA THR A 587 11.08 3.54 -50.75
C THR A 587 10.69 4.84 -50.07
N PRO A 588 10.25 4.78 -48.80
CA PRO A 588 9.86 5.97 -48.08
C PRO A 588 10.99 7.00 -48.00
N THR A 589 10.66 8.26 -48.24
CA THR A 589 11.54 9.39 -47.89
C THR A 589 12.02 9.21 -46.45
N LYS A 590 13.28 9.59 -46.16
CA LYS A 590 14.00 9.28 -44.90
C LYS A 590 13.25 9.55 -43.60
N TYR A 591 12.19 10.36 -43.62
CA TYR A 591 11.42 10.76 -42.45
C TYR A 591 10.02 10.14 -42.37
N TYR A 592 9.53 9.48 -43.43
CA TYR A 592 8.15 8.95 -43.50
C TYR A 592 8.12 7.49 -43.95
N HIS A 593 8.46 6.56 -43.06
CA HIS A 593 8.48 5.13 -43.34
C HIS A 593 7.13 4.45 -43.12
N ALA A 594 6.48 3.98 -44.20
CA ALA A 594 5.36 3.06 -44.14
C ALA A 594 5.75 1.73 -44.82
N ASN A 595 5.93 0.67 -44.04
CA ASN A 595 6.19 -0.68 -44.57
C ASN A 595 4.85 -1.42 -44.73
N SER A 596 4.22 -1.29 -45.89
CA SER A 596 2.90 -1.87 -46.16
C SER A 596 2.73 -2.22 -47.63
N THR A 597 2.00 -3.30 -47.91
CA THR A 597 1.56 -3.71 -49.27
C THR A 597 0.14 -3.26 -49.59
N GLU A 598 -0.52 -2.58 -48.64
CA GLU A 598 -1.91 -2.10 -48.76
C GLU A 598 -1.97 -0.75 -49.52
N GLU A 599 -3.19 -0.29 -49.84
CA GLU A 599 -3.45 0.98 -50.55
C GLU A 599 -2.77 2.19 -49.88
N ASP A 600 -2.33 3.15 -50.69
CA ASP A 600 -1.63 4.37 -50.24
C ASP A 600 -2.56 5.29 -49.43
N SER A 601 -1.96 6.23 -48.70
CA SER A 601 -2.67 7.25 -47.93
C SER A 601 -3.33 8.31 -48.84
N LEU A 602 -4.48 8.85 -48.40
CA LEU A 602 -5.26 9.86 -49.12
C LEU A 602 -5.54 11.08 -48.24
N ALA A 603 -4.92 12.20 -48.57
CA ALA A 603 -5.15 13.51 -47.96
C ALA A 603 -6.10 14.33 -48.86
N VAL A 604 -7.40 14.34 -48.55
CA VAL A 604 -8.44 15.02 -49.35
C VAL A 604 -8.67 16.45 -48.86
N GLY A 605 -8.63 16.67 -47.55
CA GLY A 605 -8.89 17.99 -46.97
C GLY A 605 -7.81 19.01 -47.31
N THR A 606 -8.19 20.28 -47.38
CA THR A 606 -7.25 21.40 -47.55
C THR A 606 -6.28 21.43 -46.37
N ASP A 607 -4.99 21.58 -46.61
CA ASP A 607 -3.94 21.59 -45.58
C ASP A 607 -3.91 20.31 -44.70
N SER A 608 -4.33 19.16 -45.24
CA SER A 608 -4.36 17.88 -44.50
C SER A 608 -3.08 17.04 -44.64
N LEU A 609 -2.83 16.17 -43.64
CA LEU A 609 -1.70 15.23 -43.63
C LEU A 609 -2.20 13.80 -43.48
N ALA A 610 -1.99 12.95 -44.48
CA ALA A 610 -2.26 11.52 -44.42
C ALA A 610 -0.94 10.73 -44.48
N MET A 611 -0.71 9.84 -43.51
CA MET A 611 0.51 9.04 -43.42
C MET A 611 0.22 7.60 -43.00
N GLY A 612 0.72 6.63 -43.78
CA GLY A 612 0.56 5.20 -43.56
C GLY A 612 -0.64 4.60 -44.33
N ALA A 613 -0.54 3.32 -44.66
CA ALA A 613 -1.44 2.70 -45.63
C ALA A 613 -2.93 2.77 -45.24
N LYS A 614 -3.82 2.94 -46.21
CA LYS A 614 -5.27 3.12 -46.03
C LYS A 614 -5.67 4.29 -45.12
N THR A 615 -4.75 5.20 -44.81
CA THR A 615 -5.08 6.40 -44.04
C THR A 615 -5.83 7.39 -44.91
N ILE A 616 -7.03 7.79 -44.50
CA ILE A 616 -7.87 8.72 -45.23
C ILE A 616 -8.15 9.93 -44.34
N VAL A 617 -7.79 11.12 -44.82
CA VAL A 617 -8.01 12.38 -44.12
C VAL A 617 -8.90 13.27 -44.98
N ASN A 618 -10.19 13.29 -44.67
CA ASN A 618 -11.18 14.05 -45.44
C ASN A 618 -11.38 15.48 -44.96
N ALA A 619 -11.08 15.77 -43.69
CA ALA A 619 -11.27 17.09 -43.11
C ALA A 619 -10.15 18.07 -43.49
N ASP A 620 -10.52 19.33 -43.64
CA ASP A 620 -9.58 20.45 -43.71
C ASP A 620 -8.74 20.52 -42.41
N ALA A 621 -7.44 20.79 -42.56
CA ALA A 621 -6.44 20.80 -41.50
C ALA A 621 -6.40 19.51 -40.65
N GLY A 622 -6.90 18.39 -41.18
CA GLY A 622 -6.89 17.09 -40.51
C GLY A 622 -5.52 16.41 -40.54
N ILE A 623 -5.25 15.57 -39.53
CA ILE A 623 -4.02 14.76 -39.46
C ILE A 623 -4.38 13.30 -39.21
N GLY A 624 -3.96 12.42 -40.11
CA GLY A 624 -4.11 10.97 -40.01
C GLY A 624 -2.75 10.29 -40.07
N ILE A 625 -2.43 9.49 -39.06
CA ILE A 625 -1.17 8.73 -39.01
C ILE A 625 -1.49 7.29 -38.56
N GLY A 626 -1.13 6.28 -39.37
CA GLY A 626 -1.28 4.87 -39.02
C GLY A 626 -1.73 3.98 -40.18
N LEU A 627 -2.22 2.78 -39.85
CA LEU A 627 -2.86 1.87 -40.82
C LEU A 627 -4.38 2.02 -40.72
N ASN A 628 -5.07 2.26 -41.83
CA ASN A 628 -6.54 2.35 -41.86
C ASN A 628 -7.12 3.42 -40.91
N THR A 629 -6.39 4.53 -40.74
CA THR A 629 -6.81 5.68 -39.94
C THR A 629 -7.81 6.53 -40.73
N LEU A 630 -8.83 7.07 -40.06
CA LEU A 630 -9.87 7.88 -40.72
C LEU A 630 -10.13 9.20 -39.99
N VAL A 631 -10.02 10.32 -40.70
CA VAL A 631 -10.56 11.62 -40.26
C VAL A 631 -11.75 11.94 -41.16
N LEU A 632 -12.95 12.04 -40.56
CA LEU A 632 -14.19 12.30 -41.30
C LEU A 632 -14.22 13.73 -41.86
N PRO A 633 -14.98 14.02 -42.94
CA PRO A 633 -15.01 15.34 -43.57
C PRO A 633 -15.36 16.49 -42.60
N ASP A 634 -16.31 16.25 -41.69
CA ASP A 634 -16.78 17.26 -40.73
C ASP A 634 -15.86 17.38 -39.48
N ALA A 635 -14.82 16.56 -39.39
CA ALA A 635 -13.86 16.60 -38.29
C ALA A 635 -12.73 17.62 -38.57
N ILE A 636 -13.10 18.87 -38.82
CA ILE A 636 -12.15 19.98 -39.08
C ILE A 636 -11.15 20.08 -37.92
N ASN A 637 -9.85 20.20 -38.22
CA ASN A 637 -8.75 20.09 -37.24
C ASN A 637 -8.70 18.76 -36.47
N GLY A 638 -9.33 17.71 -36.99
CA GLY A 638 -9.38 16.38 -36.37
C GLY A 638 -8.06 15.64 -36.52
N ILE A 639 -7.60 15.03 -35.43
CA ILE A 639 -6.34 14.28 -35.41
C ILE A 639 -6.63 12.83 -35.06
N ALA A 640 -6.22 11.90 -35.91
CA ALA A 640 -6.32 10.47 -35.66
C ALA A 640 -4.93 9.82 -35.79
N ILE A 641 -4.45 9.18 -34.72
CA ILE A 641 -3.10 8.60 -34.65
C ILE A 641 -3.17 7.18 -34.11
N GLY A 642 -2.66 6.21 -34.87
CA GLY A 642 -2.68 4.77 -34.56
C GLY A 642 -3.61 3.98 -35.48
N SER A 643 -3.34 2.68 -35.65
CA SER A 643 -4.08 1.89 -36.64
C SER A 643 -5.58 1.80 -36.31
N ASN A 644 -6.45 2.02 -37.29
CA ASN A 644 -7.91 2.09 -37.12
C ASN A 644 -8.41 3.24 -36.22
N ALA A 645 -7.58 4.22 -35.88
CA ALA A 645 -8.04 5.40 -35.14
C ALA A 645 -9.00 6.24 -36.00
N ARG A 646 -10.07 6.78 -35.39
CA ARG A 646 -11.08 7.58 -36.09
C ARG A 646 -11.38 8.90 -35.38
N ALA A 647 -11.08 10.02 -36.03
CA ALA A 647 -11.55 11.34 -35.62
C ALA A 647 -12.87 11.64 -36.32
N ASN A 648 -13.96 11.63 -35.54
CA ASN A 648 -15.33 11.80 -36.03
C ASN A 648 -15.87 13.22 -35.83
N HIS A 649 -15.23 14.02 -34.97
CA HIS A 649 -15.70 15.35 -34.58
C HIS A 649 -14.61 16.41 -34.73
N ALA A 650 -15.00 17.65 -34.99
CA ALA A 650 -14.09 18.78 -35.12
C ALA A 650 -13.28 19.02 -33.83
N ASN A 651 -12.06 19.55 -33.99
CA ASN A 651 -11.11 19.87 -32.91
C ASN A 651 -10.83 18.71 -31.94
N SER A 652 -11.03 17.47 -32.36
CA SER A 652 -10.94 16.29 -31.50
C SER A 652 -9.80 15.38 -31.93
N ILE A 653 -9.23 14.66 -30.97
CA ILE A 653 -8.05 13.82 -31.12
C ILE A 653 -8.41 12.38 -30.73
N ALA A 654 -8.26 11.44 -31.66
CA ALA A 654 -8.31 10.00 -31.42
C ALA A 654 -6.89 9.41 -31.42
N MET A 655 -6.40 8.95 -30.27
CA MET A 655 -5.03 8.45 -30.12
C MET A 655 -5.00 6.98 -29.66
N GLY A 656 -4.30 6.14 -30.41
CA GLY A 656 -4.19 4.69 -30.17
C GLY A 656 -5.03 3.84 -31.12
N ASN A 657 -4.72 2.54 -31.17
CA ASN A 657 -5.35 1.61 -32.11
C ASN A 657 -6.88 1.52 -31.91
N GLY A 658 -7.68 1.75 -32.95
CA GLY A 658 -9.13 1.69 -32.84
C GLY A 658 -9.78 2.76 -31.93
N SER A 659 -9.02 3.78 -31.48
CA SER A 659 -9.58 4.90 -30.71
C SER A 659 -10.54 5.70 -31.56
N GLN A 660 -11.64 6.17 -30.97
CA GLN A 660 -12.68 6.93 -31.65
C GLN A 660 -13.11 8.11 -30.79
N THR A 661 -13.25 9.30 -31.37
CA THR A 661 -13.93 10.42 -30.72
C THR A 661 -15.43 10.24 -30.89
N THR A 662 -16.22 10.28 -29.82
CA THR A 662 -17.68 10.09 -29.84
C THR A 662 -18.48 11.25 -29.27
N ARG A 663 -17.82 12.21 -28.61
CA ARG A 663 -18.48 13.36 -27.95
C ARG A 663 -18.19 14.69 -28.64
N GLY A 664 -16.95 14.90 -29.09
CA GLY A 664 -16.51 16.18 -29.65
C GLY A 664 -16.57 17.35 -28.65
N ALA A 665 -16.66 18.57 -29.17
CA ALA A 665 -16.84 19.79 -28.37
C ALA A 665 -18.24 19.83 -27.73
N GLN A 666 -18.32 20.20 -26.46
CA GLN A 666 -19.58 20.24 -25.69
C GLN A 666 -19.76 21.61 -25.03
N THR A 667 -20.98 22.14 -25.00
CA THR A 667 -21.32 23.40 -24.33
C THR A 667 -22.43 23.17 -23.32
N GLY A 668 -22.25 23.66 -22.09
CA GLY A 668 -23.24 23.60 -21.03
C GLY A 668 -23.53 22.19 -20.51
N TYR A 669 -22.56 21.27 -20.55
CA TYR A 669 -22.78 19.90 -20.06
C TYR A 669 -22.67 19.84 -18.54
N THR A 670 -23.52 19.03 -17.91
CA THR A 670 -23.50 18.81 -16.46
C THR A 670 -22.44 17.76 -16.13
N ALA A 671 -21.34 18.19 -15.51
CA ALA A 671 -20.34 17.27 -14.99
C ALA A 671 -20.82 16.63 -13.67
N TYR A 672 -20.35 15.41 -13.38
CA TYR A 672 -20.71 14.71 -12.15
C TYR A 672 -20.30 15.52 -10.92
N ASN A 673 -21.24 15.72 -9.99
CA ASN A 673 -21.07 16.51 -8.76
C ASN A 673 -20.59 17.96 -8.97
N MET A 674 -20.88 18.57 -10.13
CA MET A 674 -20.66 20.00 -10.35
C MET A 674 -21.97 20.69 -10.70
N ASP A 675 -22.33 21.70 -9.89
CA ASP A 675 -23.58 22.47 -10.08
C ASP A 675 -23.51 23.42 -11.29
N ALA A 676 -22.31 23.89 -11.64
CA ALA A 676 -22.09 24.79 -12.76
C ALA A 676 -21.91 23.99 -14.08
N PRO A 677 -22.63 24.34 -15.17
CA PRO A 677 -22.42 23.76 -16.49
C PRO A 677 -20.98 23.98 -16.99
N GLN A 678 -20.41 22.94 -17.61
CA GLN A 678 -19.04 22.94 -18.14
C GLN A 678 -19.05 23.06 -19.68
N ASN A 679 -17.93 23.53 -20.25
CA ASN A 679 -17.71 23.64 -21.69
C ASN A 679 -16.41 22.93 -22.07
N SER A 680 -16.38 22.25 -23.22
CA SER A 680 -15.19 21.66 -23.82
C SER A 680 -15.07 22.07 -25.29
N VAL A 681 -13.85 22.36 -25.74
CA VAL A 681 -13.54 22.76 -27.13
C VAL A 681 -13.30 21.57 -28.06
N GLY A 682 -13.23 20.35 -27.53
CA GLY A 682 -12.97 19.12 -28.28
C GLY A 682 -12.80 17.91 -27.37
N GLU A 683 -12.70 16.73 -27.95
CA GLU A 683 -12.47 15.49 -27.20
C GLU A 683 -11.05 14.97 -27.43
N PHE A 684 -10.36 14.57 -26.35
CA PHE A 684 -9.16 13.74 -26.44
C PHE A 684 -9.51 12.30 -26.05
N SER A 685 -9.71 11.44 -27.04
CA SER A 685 -10.09 10.04 -26.85
C SER A 685 -8.90 9.10 -27.03
N VAL A 686 -8.64 8.28 -26.02
CA VAL A 686 -7.64 7.20 -26.04
C VAL A 686 -8.26 5.81 -26.25
N GLY A 687 -9.55 5.72 -26.55
CA GLY A 687 -10.25 4.43 -26.67
C GLY A 687 -11.54 4.55 -27.47
N SER A 688 -12.41 3.56 -27.30
CA SER A 688 -13.75 3.52 -27.89
C SER A 688 -14.77 3.09 -26.83
N GLU A 689 -16.06 3.05 -27.20
CA GLU A 689 -17.13 2.55 -26.33
C GLU A 689 -16.90 1.08 -25.93
N ASP A 690 -16.34 0.27 -26.83
CA ASP A 690 -16.09 -1.16 -26.61
C ASP A 690 -14.70 -1.46 -26.02
N GLY A 691 -13.85 -0.45 -25.83
CA GLY A 691 -12.49 -0.66 -25.31
C GLY A 691 -11.80 0.63 -24.86
N GLN A 692 -11.66 0.78 -23.54
CA GLN A 692 -10.94 1.90 -22.92
C GLN A 692 -9.47 1.54 -22.65
N ARG A 693 -8.59 2.55 -22.65
CA ARG A 693 -7.18 2.39 -22.30
C ARG A 693 -6.88 2.95 -20.92
N GLN A 694 -5.99 2.28 -20.20
CA GLN A 694 -5.37 2.87 -19.02
C GLN A 694 -4.40 3.96 -19.43
N ILE A 695 -4.54 5.14 -18.84
CA ILE A 695 -3.56 6.21 -18.94
C ILE A 695 -2.63 6.06 -17.73
N THR A 696 -1.40 5.61 -17.95
CA THR A 696 -0.41 5.40 -16.90
C THR A 696 0.58 6.58 -16.86
N ASN A 697 1.29 6.74 -15.74
CA ASN A 697 2.22 7.85 -15.51
C ASN A 697 1.57 9.25 -15.55
N VAL A 698 0.28 9.34 -15.18
CA VAL A 698 -0.42 10.61 -14.96
C VAL A 698 0.08 11.20 -13.65
N ALA A 699 0.80 12.31 -13.72
CA ALA A 699 1.21 13.09 -12.54
C ALA A 699 -0.03 13.58 -11.77
N ALA A 700 0.12 13.87 -10.48
CA ALA A 700 -0.99 14.40 -9.68
C ALA A 700 -1.40 15.77 -10.24
N GLY A 701 -2.70 15.95 -10.50
CA GLY A 701 -3.24 17.20 -11.01
C GLY A 701 -2.99 18.37 -10.05
N SER A 702 -2.62 19.51 -10.62
CA SER A 702 -2.29 20.77 -9.94
C SER A 702 -3.31 21.88 -10.21
N ALA A 703 -4.13 21.73 -11.26
CA ALA A 703 -5.24 22.60 -11.61
C ALA A 703 -6.54 21.79 -11.74
N ASP A 704 -7.70 22.46 -11.66
CA ASP A 704 -9.03 21.84 -11.71
C ASP A 704 -9.30 21.05 -13.01
N THR A 705 -8.59 21.35 -14.10
CA THR A 705 -8.73 20.71 -15.40
C THR A 705 -7.75 19.55 -15.65
N ASP A 706 -6.84 19.28 -14.70
CA ASP A 706 -5.88 18.20 -14.83
C ASP A 706 -6.55 16.83 -14.60
N ALA A 707 -5.99 15.77 -15.20
CA ALA A 707 -6.46 14.41 -14.94
C ALA A 707 -6.11 13.97 -13.51
N VAL A 708 -7.11 13.47 -12.77
CA VAL A 708 -6.92 12.91 -11.42
C VAL A 708 -6.31 11.52 -11.51
N ASN A 709 -5.17 11.31 -10.84
CA ASN A 709 -4.56 9.98 -10.76
C ASN A 709 -5.08 9.16 -9.55
N VAL A 710 -4.79 7.86 -9.52
CA VAL A 710 -5.23 6.96 -8.44
C VAL A 710 -4.65 7.35 -7.07
N GLY A 711 -3.47 7.98 -7.03
CA GLY A 711 -2.88 8.48 -5.79
C GLY A 711 -3.74 9.56 -5.13
N GLN A 712 -4.21 10.54 -5.91
CA GLN A 712 -5.13 11.57 -5.42
C GLN A 712 -6.47 10.98 -4.97
N LEU A 713 -7.01 9.99 -5.70
CA LEU A 713 -8.24 9.30 -5.30
C LEU A 713 -8.07 8.55 -3.98
N LYS A 714 -6.92 7.89 -3.76
CA LYS A 714 -6.59 7.19 -2.51
C LYS A 714 -6.51 8.15 -1.32
N VAL A 715 -5.98 9.35 -1.51
CA VAL A 715 -5.95 10.39 -0.45
C VAL A 715 -7.38 10.76 -0.04
N THR A 716 -8.27 10.97 -1.00
CA THR A 716 -9.69 11.24 -0.73
C THR A 716 -10.38 10.04 -0.07
N ASP A 717 -10.12 8.82 -0.54
CA ASP A 717 -10.69 7.58 0.02
C ASP A 717 -10.27 7.34 1.48
N ALA A 718 -9.01 7.64 1.81
CA ALA A 718 -8.51 7.62 3.18
C ALA A 718 -9.25 8.64 4.07
N GLN A 719 -9.49 9.86 3.57
CA GLN A 719 -10.23 10.89 4.31
C GLN A 719 -11.69 10.49 4.53
N VAL A 720 -12.35 9.89 3.52
CA VAL A 720 -13.71 9.37 3.66
C VAL A 720 -13.76 8.25 4.71
N SER A 721 -12.79 7.33 4.70
CA SER A 721 -12.68 6.27 5.71
C SER A 721 -12.52 6.83 7.13
N GLN A 722 -11.69 7.86 7.32
CA GLN A 722 -11.56 8.56 8.61
C GLN A 722 -12.87 9.22 9.05
N ASN A 723 -13.59 9.85 8.12
CA ASN A 723 -14.89 10.45 8.40
C ASN A 723 -15.92 9.38 8.81
N THR A 724 -15.93 8.22 8.13
CA THR A 724 -16.79 7.08 8.48
C THR A 724 -16.48 6.56 9.90
N GLN A 725 -15.21 6.47 10.29
CA GLN A 725 -14.84 6.08 11.64
C GLN A 725 -15.27 7.13 12.68
N SER A 726 -15.07 8.41 12.36
CA SER A 726 -15.49 9.53 13.22
C SER A 726 -17.01 9.51 13.46
N ILE A 727 -17.80 9.27 12.41
CA ILE A 727 -19.25 9.12 12.51
C ILE A 727 -19.64 7.92 13.37
N THR A 728 -18.94 6.79 13.22
CA THR A 728 -19.15 5.60 14.05
C THR A 728 -18.89 5.90 15.52
N ASN A 729 -17.78 6.57 15.82
CA ASN A 729 -17.44 6.99 17.18
C ASN A 729 -18.50 7.92 17.79
N LEU A 730 -18.96 8.90 17.00
CA LEU A 730 -20.04 9.81 17.42
C LEU A 730 -21.34 9.05 17.70
N ASN A 731 -21.71 8.09 16.85
CA ASN A 731 -22.90 7.27 17.07
C ASN A 731 -22.82 6.51 18.41
N THR A 732 -21.68 5.90 18.72
CA THR A 732 -21.46 5.25 20.03
C THR A 732 -21.57 6.25 21.19
N GLN A 733 -20.98 7.44 21.07
CA GLN A 733 -21.08 8.47 22.10
C GLN A 733 -22.52 8.94 22.32
N VAL A 734 -23.28 9.15 21.24
CA VAL A 734 -24.69 9.53 21.30
C VAL A 734 -25.54 8.44 21.96
N THR A 735 -25.34 7.16 21.60
CA THR A 735 -26.03 6.05 22.27
C THR A 735 -25.70 5.96 23.77
N ASN A 736 -24.45 6.20 24.15
CA ASN A 736 -24.05 6.22 25.55
C ASN A 736 -24.68 7.40 26.31
N LEU A 737 -24.74 8.58 25.69
CA LEU A 737 -25.42 9.74 26.25
C LEU A 737 -26.93 9.48 26.41
N ASP A 738 -27.58 8.93 25.40
CA ASP A 738 -29.00 8.55 25.43
C ASP A 738 -29.32 7.58 26.58
N THR A 739 -28.48 6.54 26.74
CA THR A 739 -28.60 5.59 27.86
C THR A 739 -28.42 6.28 29.21
N ARG A 740 -27.44 7.19 29.34
CA ARG A 740 -27.19 7.94 30.58
C ARG A 740 -28.35 8.87 30.91
N VAL A 741 -28.89 9.57 29.93
CA VAL A 741 -30.07 10.44 30.09
C VAL A 741 -31.27 9.61 30.52
N THR A 742 -31.55 8.50 29.84
CA THR A 742 -32.62 7.57 30.20
C THR A 742 -32.48 7.06 31.65
N ASN A 743 -31.27 6.71 32.09
CA ASN A 743 -31.04 6.28 33.47
C ASN A 743 -31.27 7.40 34.49
N ILE A 744 -30.91 8.64 34.15
CA ILE A 744 -31.18 9.82 34.98
C ILE A 744 -32.69 10.08 35.04
N GLU A 745 -33.38 10.03 33.90
CA GLU A 745 -34.84 10.20 33.82
C GLU A 745 -35.59 9.14 34.62
N ASN A 746 -35.21 7.87 34.49
CA ASN A 746 -35.79 6.78 35.28
C ASN A 746 -35.49 6.90 36.78
N GLY A 747 -34.33 7.46 37.16
CA GLY A 747 -33.95 7.65 38.55
C GLY A 747 -34.61 8.86 39.23
N ILE A 748 -34.73 9.98 38.53
CA ILE A 748 -35.16 11.29 39.07
C ILE A 748 -36.60 11.63 38.68
N GLY A 749 -37.11 11.19 37.53
CA GLY A 749 -38.41 11.57 37.00
C GLY A 749 -39.57 11.27 37.97
N ASP A 750 -39.52 10.13 38.65
CA ASP A 750 -40.48 9.77 39.68
C ASP A 750 -40.37 10.67 40.92
N ILE A 751 -39.18 11.13 41.28
CA ILE A 751 -38.97 11.99 42.47
C ILE A 751 -39.54 13.38 42.22
N VAL A 752 -39.27 13.96 41.05
CA VAL A 752 -39.75 15.30 40.69
C VAL A 752 -41.27 15.30 40.50
N SER A 753 -41.84 14.28 39.85
CA SER A 753 -43.29 14.22 39.62
C SER A 753 -44.10 13.91 40.88
N THR A 754 -43.57 13.13 41.83
CA THR A 754 -44.30 12.72 43.04
C THR A 754 -43.90 13.51 44.30
N GLY A 755 -42.90 14.40 44.20
CA GLY A 755 -42.29 15.07 45.35
C GLY A 755 -41.70 14.10 46.37
N SER A 756 -41.48 12.84 45.99
CA SER A 756 -41.20 11.74 46.92
C SER A 756 -39.95 10.97 46.54
N THR A 757 -39.06 10.77 47.51
CA THR A 757 -37.89 9.89 47.36
C THR A 757 -38.24 8.44 47.71
N LYS A 758 -37.27 7.54 47.68
CA LYS A 758 -37.45 6.15 48.14
C LYS A 758 -37.92 6.07 49.61
N TYR A 759 -37.44 6.95 50.48
CA TYR A 759 -37.63 6.86 51.94
C TYR A 759 -38.53 7.96 52.51
N PHE A 760 -38.73 9.05 51.79
CA PHE A 760 -39.70 10.10 52.11
C PHE A 760 -40.81 10.04 51.06
N LYS A 761 -41.88 9.32 51.37
CA LYS A 761 -43.02 9.07 50.48
C LYS A 761 -44.26 9.81 50.99
N THR A 762 -44.88 10.58 50.11
CA THR A 762 -46.26 11.04 50.27
C THR A 762 -47.07 10.50 49.08
N ASN A 763 -48.28 10.02 49.33
CA ASN A 763 -49.21 9.63 48.27
C ASN A 763 -50.30 10.68 48.21
N THR A 764 -50.14 11.66 47.33
CA THR A 764 -51.03 12.80 47.23
C THR A 764 -50.91 13.49 45.88
N ASP A 765 -52.01 14.08 45.44
CA ASP A 765 -52.17 15.01 44.33
C ASP A 765 -52.44 16.44 44.81
N GLY A 766 -52.32 16.68 46.13
CA GLY A 766 -52.54 17.98 46.76
C GLY A 766 -51.38 18.95 46.53
N VAL A 767 -51.60 20.21 46.91
CA VAL A 767 -50.59 21.29 46.78
C VAL A 767 -49.33 21.00 47.59
N ASP A 768 -48.23 21.64 47.21
CA ASP A 768 -46.92 21.50 47.87
C ASP A 768 -46.98 21.77 49.38
N ALA A 769 -46.09 21.11 50.13
CA ALA A 769 -45.83 21.46 51.53
C ALA A 769 -45.16 22.84 51.61
N ASN A 770 -45.50 23.63 52.62
CA ASN A 770 -45.03 25.01 52.75
C ASN A 770 -44.39 25.27 54.11
N ALA A 771 -43.06 25.26 54.16
CA ALA A 771 -42.25 25.62 55.32
C ALA A 771 -42.01 27.14 55.31
N GLN A 772 -42.92 27.92 55.90
CA GLN A 772 -42.88 29.40 55.87
C GLN A 772 -42.06 29.99 57.01
N GLY A 773 -42.16 29.42 58.22
CA GLY A 773 -41.39 29.85 59.37
C GLY A 773 -39.90 29.58 59.17
N LYS A 774 -39.03 30.38 59.77
CA LYS A 774 -37.59 30.14 59.76
C LYS A 774 -37.30 28.79 60.41
N ASP A 775 -36.44 27.99 59.78
CA ASP A 775 -36.07 26.64 60.23
C ASP A 775 -37.28 25.68 60.41
N SER A 776 -38.38 25.99 59.75
CA SER A 776 -39.59 25.17 59.80
C SER A 776 -39.52 23.98 58.84
N VAL A 777 -40.30 22.94 59.12
CA VAL A 777 -40.37 21.72 58.32
C VAL A 777 -41.83 21.39 58.03
N ALA A 778 -42.21 21.36 56.76
CA ALA A 778 -43.55 20.97 56.31
C ALA A 778 -43.47 19.65 55.55
N ILE A 779 -44.17 18.61 56.03
CA ILE A 779 -44.14 17.26 55.47
C ILE A 779 -45.57 16.81 55.15
N GLY A 780 -45.84 16.58 53.86
CA GLY A 780 -47.16 16.19 53.34
C GLY A 780 -47.87 17.34 52.63
N SER A 781 -48.69 17.02 51.63
CA SER A 781 -49.38 18.04 50.82
C SER A 781 -50.23 18.99 51.65
N GLY A 782 -50.18 20.28 51.29
CA GLY A 782 -50.91 21.35 51.97
C GLY A 782 -50.57 21.51 53.46
N SER A 783 -49.47 20.90 53.93
CA SER A 783 -48.95 21.19 55.27
C SER A 783 -48.31 22.58 55.28
N ILE A 784 -48.52 23.33 56.36
CA ILE A 784 -48.04 24.70 56.52
C ILE A 784 -47.35 24.82 57.87
N ALA A 785 -46.04 24.92 57.88
CA ALA A 785 -45.27 25.24 59.08
C ALA A 785 -45.03 26.75 59.10
N ALA A 786 -45.95 27.49 59.70
CA ALA A 786 -46.02 28.96 59.65
C ALA A 786 -45.12 29.63 60.68
N ALA A 787 -44.84 28.98 61.81
CA ALA A 787 -44.02 29.53 62.89
C ALA A 787 -42.56 29.03 62.84
N ASP A 788 -41.66 29.79 63.46
CA ASP A 788 -40.24 29.47 63.49
C ASP A 788 -39.94 28.18 64.27
N ASN A 789 -38.97 27.39 63.78
CA ASN A 789 -38.57 26.09 64.33
C ASN A 789 -39.76 25.13 64.57
N SER A 790 -40.80 25.23 63.74
CA SER A 790 -42.01 24.41 63.85
C SER A 790 -42.03 23.30 62.80
N VAL A 791 -42.71 22.21 63.12
CA VAL A 791 -42.87 21.06 62.21
C VAL A 791 -44.35 20.80 61.97
N ALA A 792 -44.80 20.94 60.72
CA ALA A 792 -46.12 20.52 60.29
C ALA A 792 -46.03 19.12 59.67
N LEU A 793 -46.45 18.09 60.42
CA LEU A 793 -46.25 16.68 60.08
C LEU A 793 -47.54 15.98 59.67
N GLY A 794 -47.68 15.77 58.36
CA GLY A 794 -48.81 15.08 57.69
C GLY A 794 -49.64 16.03 56.83
N THR A 795 -50.35 15.48 55.83
CA THR A 795 -51.21 16.25 54.90
C THR A 795 -52.16 17.21 55.62
N GLY A 796 -52.17 18.47 55.21
CA GLY A 796 -53.02 19.53 55.78
C GLY A 796 -52.70 19.93 57.22
N SER A 797 -51.55 19.54 57.78
CA SER A 797 -51.15 19.95 59.13
C SER A 797 -50.71 21.41 59.15
N VAL A 798 -51.00 22.13 60.24
CA VAL A 798 -50.66 23.54 60.41
C VAL A 798 -49.93 23.72 61.73
N ALA A 799 -48.69 24.19 61.68
CA ALA A 799 -47.90 24.55 62.86
C ALA A 799 -47.74 26.07 62.90
N ASN A 800 -48.56 26.74 63.71
CA ASN A 800 -48.63 28.19 63.83
C ASN A 800 -48.12 28.72 65.19
N GLU A 801 -47.41 27.87 65.94
CA GLU A 801 -46.73 28.21 67.19
C GLU A 801 -45.26 27.79 67.10
N GLU A 802 -44.35 28.64 67.58
CA GLU A 802 -42.91 28.37 67.50
C GLU A 802 -42.51 27.15 68.33
N ASN A 803 -41.47 26.43 67.90
CA ASN A 803 -40.92 25.27 68.62
C ASN A 803 -41.95 24.14 68.87
N THR A 804 -42.94 24.01 67.99
CA THR A 804 -43.98 22.96 68.10
C THR A 804 -43.91 21.96 66.97
N ILE A 805 -44.34 20.74 67.26
CA ILE A 805 -44.65 19.74 66.23
C ILE A 805 -46.17 19.62 66.17
N SER A 806 -46.77 20.13 65.09
CA SER A 806 -48.18 19.93 64.81
C SER A 806 -48.38 18.67 63.98
N VAL A 807 -49.13 17.73 64.53
CA VAL A 807 -49.54 16.50 63.83
C VAL A 807 -50.91 16.65 63.15
N GLY A 808 -51.45 17.86 63.04
CA GLY A 808 -52.80 18.12 62.52
C GLY A 808 -53.10 19.62 62.39
N SER A 809 -54.34 20.00 62.57
CA SER A 809 -54.77 21.41 62.60
C SER A 809 -55.81 21.63 63.71
N SER A 810 -56.27 22.86 63.90
CA SER A 810 -57.40 23.18 64.79
C SER A 810 -58.72 22.53 64.35
N THR A 811 -58.83 22.12 63.08
CA THR A 811 -60.03 21.48 62.52
C THR A 811 -59.89 19.97 62.31
N ASN A 812 -58.67 19.44 62.29
CA ASN A 812 -58.41 18.01 62.11
C ASN A 812 -57.16 17.57 62.90
N GLN A 813 -57.38 17.05 64.11
CA GLN A 813 -56.31 16.54 64.97
C GLN A 813 -55.98 15.08 64.68
N ARG A 814 -54.73 14.68 64.95
CA ARG A 814 -54.31 13.28 64.89
C ARG A 814 -53.94 12.76 66.26
N ARG A 815 -54.30 11.50 66.54
CA ARG A 815 -53.78 10.76 67.68
C ARG A 815 -52.33 10.38 67.39
N ILE A 816 -51.46 10.54 68.38
CA ILE A 816 -50.11 9.96 68.35
C ILE A 816 -50.21 8.56 68.96
N THR A 817 -49.96 7.53 68.14
CA THR A 817 -50.12 6.12 68.53
C THR A 817 -48.74 5.48 68.74
N ASN A 818 -48.73 4.31 69.40
CA ASN A 818 -47.49 3.57 69.71
C ASN A 818 -46.46 4.38 70.55
N VAL A 819 -46.94 5.30 71.39
CA VAL A 819 -46.11 6.05 72.34
C VAL A 819 -45.80 5.15 73.54
N ALA A 820 -44.52 4.79 73.68
CA ALA A 820 -44.03 4.05 74.84
C ALA A 820 -44.21 4.86 76.13
N ALA A 821 -44.14 4.19 77.29
CA ALA A 821 -44.23 4.90 78.57
C ALA A 821 -43.00 5.82 78.73
N GLY A 822 -43.25 7.13 78.89
CA GLY A 822 -42.21 8.13 79.12
C GLY A 822 -41.43 7.86 80.41
N LYS A 823 -40.11 8.04 80.35
CA LYS A 823 -39.22 7.83 81.49
C LYS A 823 -38.61 9.14 81.99
N ASN A 824 -38.21 9.99 81.05
CA ASN A 824 -37.67 11.31 81.35
C ASN A 824 -38.79 12.33 81.56
N ALA A 825 -38.47 13.45 82.19
CA ALA A 825 -39.44 14.51 82.47
C ALA A 825 -40.06 15.14 81.21
N THR A 826 -39.36 15.08 80.07
CA THR A 826 -39.78 15.65 78.78
C THR A 826 -40.33 14.60 77.81
N ASP A 827 -40.46 13.35 78.23
CA ASP A 827 -41.07 12.31 77.40
C ASP A 827 -42.60 12.48 77.42
N ALA A 828 -43.25 12.16 76.29
CA ALA A 828 -44.70 12.15 76.24
C ALA A 828 -45.28 11.07 77.17
N VAL A 829 -46.30 11.44 77.94
CA VAL A 829 -47.05 10.50 78.79
C VAL A 829 -48.07 9.77 77.94
N ASN A 830 -48.02 8.44 77.94
CA ASN A 830 -49.07 7.66 77.28
C ASN A 830 -50.29 7.47 78.21
N VAL A 831 -51.42 7.06 77.62
CA VAL A 831 -52.68 6.89 78.37
C VAL A 831 -52.56 5.86 79.51
N ALA A 832 -51.68 4.86 79.38
CA ALA A 832 -51.46 3.86 80.43
C ALA A 832 -50.78 4.46 81.67
N GLN A 833 -49.79 5.33 81.49
CA GLN A 833 -49.14 6.05 82.59
C GLN A 833 -50.08 6.99 83.32
N LEU A 834 -50.92 7.73 82.58
CA LEU A 834 -51.94 8.60 83.19
C LEU A 834 -52.91 7.79 84.05
N LYS A 835 -53.42 6.67 83.53
CA LYS A 835 -54.29 5.75 84.29
C LYS A 835 -53.59 5.15 85.50
N SER A 836 -52.31 4.81 85.39
CA SER A 836 -51.51 4.31 86.53
C SER A 836 -51.31 5.38 87.59
N SER A 837 -51.10 6.65 87.20
CA SER A 837 -50.99 7.77 88.13
C SER A 837 -52.32 8.07 88.82
N GLU A 838 -53.43 7.97 88.08
CA GLU A 838 -54.77 8.17 88.62
C GLU A 838 -55.15 7.09 89.66
N ALA A 839 -54.78 5.83 89.42
CA ALA A 839 -55.06 4.72 90.31
C ALA A 839 -54.45 4.85 91.72
N GLY A 840 -53.39 5.65 91.88
CA GLY A 840 -52.74 5.90 93.18
C GLY A 840 -53.19 7.18 93.90
N GLY A 841 -53.99 8.04 93.26
CA GLY A 841 -54.42 9.31 93.82
C GLY A 841 -55.61 9.17 94.77
N VAL A 842 -55.53 9.75 95.97
CA VAL A 842 -56.72 9.99 96.80
C VAL A 842 -57.47 11.18 96.21
N ARG A 843 -58.70 10.96 95.77
CA ARG A 843 -59.54 11.98 95.15
C ARG A 843 -60.83 12.13 95.95
N TYR A 844 -61.36 13.35 95.92
CA TYR A 844 -62.76 13.58 96.26
C TYR A 844 -63.66 12.93 95.21
N ASP A 845 -64.90 12.63 95.59
CA ASP A 845 -65.87 12.08 94.64
C ASP A 845 -66.24 13.15 93.59
N THR A 846 -66.52 12.74 92.36
CA THR A 846 -66.89 13.66 91.25
C THR A 846 -68.38 13.50 90.94
N LYS A 847 -69.11 14.62 90.83
CA LYS A 847 -70.54 14.64 90.51
C LYS A 847 -70.77 14.39 89.03
N ALA A 848 -72.02 14.07 88.66
CA ALA A 848 -72.41 13.81 87.26
C ALA A 848 -72.22 15.01 86.32
N ASP A 849 -72.18 16.24 86.86
CA ASP A 849 -71.91 17.47 86.11
C ASP A 849 -70.41 17.78 85.94
N GLY A 850 -69.53 16.92 86.47
CA GLY A 850 -68.08 17.08 86.42
C GLY A 850 -67.48 17.92 87.55
N SER A 851 -68.28 18.44 88.49
CA SER A 851 -67.78 19.19 89.65
C SER A 851 -67.28 18.26 90.78
N VAL A 852 -66.34 18.77 91.58
CA VAL A 852 -65.75 18.03 92.71
C VAL A 852 -66.65 18.11 93.95
N ASP A 853 -66.89 16.98 94.61
CA ASP A 853 -67.62 16.89 95.89
C ASP A 853 -66.68 16.85 97.09
N TYR A 854 -66.38 18.04 97.66
CA TYR A 854 -65.52 18.17 98.83
C TYR A 854 -66.13 17.65 100.14
N SER A 855 -67.41 17.28 100.14
CA SER A 855 -68.08 16.77 101.34
C SER A 855 -67.77 15.30 101.62
N ASN A 856 -67.31 14.55 100.61
CA ASN A 856 -67.05 13.12 100.71
C ASN A 856 -65.66 12.75 100.17
N ILE A 857 -64.94 11.93 100.93
CA ILE A 857 -63.73 11.22 100.48
C ILE A 857 -63.99 9.72 100.65
N THR A 858 -64.17 9.01 99.53
CA THR A 858 -64.34 7.56 99.54
C THR A 858 -62.99 6.86 99.50
N LEU A 859 -62.61 6.19 100.60
CA LEU A 859 -61.37 5.41 100.71
C LEU A 859 -61.61 3.92 100.44
N GLY A 860 -60.57 3.16 100.08
CA GLY A 860 -60.64 1.68 100.00
C GLY A 860 -61.04 1.08 98.65
N GLY A 861 -60.87 1.81 97.54
CA GLY A 861 -60.91 1.26 96.19
C GLY A 861 -62.30 0.93 95.63
N GLY A 862 -63.38 1.52 96.19
CA GLY A 862 -64.73 1.48 95.63
C GLY A 862 -65.47 0.13 95.73
N ASN A 863 -64.80 -0.98 96.06
CA ASN A 863 -65.38 -2.32 96.17
C ASN A 863 -65.72 -2.75 97.62
N GLY A 864 -65.98 -1.79 98.51
CA GLY A 864 -66.38 -2.06 99.91
C GLY A 864 -65.23 -2.38 100.88
N GLY A 865 -63.97 -2.26 100.47
CA GLY A 865 -62.80 -2.32 101.36
C GLY A 865 -62.61 -1.03 102.17
N THR A 866 -61.90 -1.09 103.29
CA THR A 866 -61.55 0.10 104.10
C THR A 866 -60.04 0.39 104.03
N THR A 867 -59.64 1.66 104.20
CA THR A 867 -58.21 2.05 104.24
C THR A 867 -57.84 2.48 105.65
N ARG A 868 -56.78 1.87 106.22
CA ARG A 868 -56.21 2.33 107.49
C ARG A 868 -55.39 3.59 107.23
N ILE A 869 -55.85 4.73 107.75
CA ILE A 869 -55.09 5.97 107.73
C ILE A 869 -54.05 5.89 108.86
N SER A 870 -52.78 5.87 108.49
CA SER A 870 -51.65 5.87 109.43
C SER A 870 -50.88 7.20 109.34
N ASN A 871 -50.04 7.49 110.33
CA ASN A 871 -49.39 8.80 110.49
C ASN A 871 -50.39 9.95 110.70
N VAL A 872 -51.54 9.66 111.31
CA VAL A 872 -52.49 10.68 111.77
C VAL A 872 -51.94 11.27 113.08
N SER A 873 -51.58 12.56 113.03
CA SER A 873 -51.16 13.32 114.20
C SER A 873 -52.27 13.39 115.24
N ALA A 874 -51.93 13.71 116.49
CA ALA A 874 -52.96 13.90 117.51
C ALA A 874 -53.83 15.10 117.12
N GLY A 875 -55.14 14.91 116.99
CA GLY A 875 -56.08 15.99 116.67
C GLY A 875 -56.08 17.06 117.75
N VAL A 876 -56.04 18.33 117.36
CA VAL A 876 -56.01 19.48 118.26
C VAL A 876 -57.35 20.21 118.23
N ASN A 877 -57.92 20.40 117.04
CA ASN A 877 -59.23 20.99 116.85
C ASN A 877 -60.32 19.92 116.90
N ASN A 878 -61.57 20.34 117.15
CA ASN A 878 -62.72 19.44 117.22
C ASN A 878 -62.99 18.67 115.91
N ASN A 879 -62.52 19.17 114.78
CA ASN A 879 -62.73 18.59 113.45
C ASN A 879 -61.50 17.83 112.93
N ASP A 880 -60.44 17.73 113.73
CA ASP A 880 -59.27 16.92 113.38
C ASP A 880 -59.58 15.43 113.60
N ALA A 881 -58.95 14.56 112.80
CA ALA A 881 -59.07 13.13 113.01
C ALA A 881 -58.36 12.69 114.30
N VAL A 882 -59.05 11.94 115.16
CA VAL A 882 -58.48 11.41 116.40
C VAL A 882 -57.57 10.23 116.10
N ASN A 883 -56.34 10.25 116.61
CA ASN A 883 -55.43 9.13 116.43
C ASN A 883 -55.57 8.07 117.55
N TYR A 884 -54.97 6.90 117.34
CA TYR A 884 -55.12 5.79 118.30
C TYR A 884 -54.43 6.04 119.65
N ALA A 885 -53.41 6.91 119.71
CA ALA A 885 -52.76 7.26 120.98
C ALA A 885 -53.67 8.13 121.85
N GLN A 886 -54.36 9.12 121.27
CA GLN A 886 -55.34 9.96 121.96
C GLN A 886 -56.50 9.16 122.53
N LEU A 887 -57.02 8.20 121.74
CA LEU A 887 -58.09 7.31 122.23
C LEU A 887 -57.61 6.49 123.44
N LYS A 888 -56.38 5.94 123.39
CA LYS A 888 -55.82 5.19 124.52
C LYS A 888 -55.61 6.07 125.76
N GLN A 889 -55.13 7.31 125.58
CA GLN A 889 -54.94 8.27 126.67
C GLN A 889 -56.28 8.62 127.35
N SER A 890 -57.31 8.91 126.57
CA SER A 890 -58.67 9.18 127.07
C SER A 890 -59.23 8.00 127.90
N VAL A 891 -58.98 6.76 127.46
CA VAL A 891 -59.38 5.57 128.21
C VAL A 891 -58.59 5.43 129.53
N GLN A 892 -57.30 5.78 129.56
CA GLN A 892 -56.50 5.74 130.80
C GLN A 892 -56.94 6.80 131.83
N GLU A 893 -57.25 8.02 131.38
CA GLU A 893 -57.76 9.08 132.24
C GLU A 893 -59.10 8.69 132.90
N THR A 894 -59.98 8.02 132.13
CA THR A 894 -61.26 7.48 132.64
C THR A 894 -61.05 6.41 133.72
N LYS A 895 -60.02 5.57 133.57
CA LYS A 895 -59.67 4.53 134.55
C LYS A 895 -59.19 5.13 135.88
N GLN A 896 -58.29 6.12 135.82
CA GLN A 896 -57.78 6.81 137.02
C GLN A 896 -58.90 7.49 137.81
N TYR A 897 -59.86 8.12 137.14
CA TYR A 897 -61.04 8.70 137.78
C TYR A 897 -61.86 7.66 138.57
N THR A 898 -61.99 6.45 138.02
CA THR A 898 -62.75 5.35 138.65
C THR A 898 -62.04 4.84 139.91
N ASP A 899 -60.71 4.68 139.85
CA ASP A 899 -59.90 4.19 140.98
C ASP A 899 -59.95 5.15 142.18
N GLN A 900 -59.92 6.47 141.95
CA GLN A 900 -59.96 7.48 143.02
C GLN A 900 -61.25 7.45 143.84
N ARG A 901 -62.40 7.16 143.20
CA ARG A 901 -63.71 7.09 143.87
C ARG A 901 -63.89 5.84 144.75
N MET A 902 -63.20 4.75 144.44
CA MET A 902 -63.25 3.51 145.22
C MET A 902 -62.54 3.66 146.58
N VAL A 903 -61.45 4.43 146.65
CA VAL A 903 -60.66 4.63 147.88
C VAL A 903 -61.42 5.46 148.94
N GLU A 904 -62.22 6.45 148.52
CA GLU A 904 -63.01 7.27 149.46
C GLU A 904 -64.14 6.47 150.15
N MET A 905 -64.62 5.41 149.52
CA MET A 905 -65.72 4.57 150.02
C MET A 905 -65.26 3.64 151.16
N ASP A 906 -64.05 3.09 151.05
CA ASP A 906 -63.49 2.14 152.01
C ASP A 906 -63.25 2.77 153.40
N ASN A 907 -62.78 4.01 153.44
CA ASN A 907 -62.54 4.75 154.69
C ASN A 907 -63.81 5.09 155.49
N LYS A 908 -64.97 5.24 154.83
CA LYS A 908 -66.25 5.50 155.53
C LYS A 908 -66.81 4.25 156.21
N LEU A 909 -66.53 3.07 155.65
CA LEU A 909 -67.11 1.81 156.12
C LEU A 909 -66.47 1.35 157.45
N SER A 910 -65.14 1.41 157.54
CA SER A 910 -64.38 1.05 158.75
C SER A 910 -64.79 1.85 160.00
N LYS A 911 -65.09 3.15 159.84
CA LYS A 911 -65.46 4.03 160.96
C LYS A 911 -66.84 3.74 161.55
N THR A 912 -67.72 3.12 160.77
CA THR A 912 -69.09 2.77 161.19
C THR A 912 -69.10 1.47 162.00
N GLU A 913 -68.22 0.52 161.67
CA GLU A 913 -68.10 -0.78 162.33
C GLU A 913 -67.58 -0.68 163.79
N SER A 914 -66.65 0.25 164.06
CA SER A 914 -66.09 0.47 165.41
C SER A 914 -67.14 1.01 166.40
N LYS A 915 -68.08 1.86 165.96
CA LYS A 915 -69.12 2.44 166.82
C LYS A 915 -70.16 1.42 167.28
N LEU A 916 -70.60 0.56 166.35
CA LEU A 916 -71.58 -0.49 166.66
C LEU A 916 -71.04 -1.49 167.70
N SER A 917 -69.74 -1.81 167.63
CA SER A 917 -69.09 -2.74 168.56
C SER A 917 -69.08 -2.22 170.01
N GLY A 918 -68.87 -0.92 170.22
CA GLY A 918 -68.89 -0.30 171.56
C GLY A 918 -70.27 -0.29 172.22
N GLY A 919 -71.35 -0.15 171.44
CA GLY A 919 -72.72 -0.19 171.96
C GLY A 919 -73.09 -1.56 172.56
N ILE A 920 -72.64 -2.66 171.94
CA ILE A 920 -72.93 -4.03 172.39
C ILE A 920 -72.20 -4.36 173.70
N ALA A 921 -70.95 -3.90 173.86
CA ALA A 921 -70.20 -4.07 175.10
C ALA A 921 -70.92 -3.45 176.32
N SER A 922 -71.57 -2.29 176.13
CA SER A 922 -72.31 -1.57 177.18
C SER A 922 -73.56 -2.31 177.65
N ALA A 923 -74.26 -2.97 176.73
CA ALA A 923 -75.44 -3.76 177.05
C ALA A 923 -75.08 -4.99 177.90
N MET A 924 -73.97 -5.67 177.56
CA MET A 924 -73.51 -6.83 178.35
C MET A 924 -73.13 -6.44 179.77
N ALA A 925 -72.42 -5.33 179.95
CA ALA A 925 -72.00 -4.84 181.28
C ALA A 925 -73.20 -4.59 182.22
N MET A 926 -74.32 -4.07 181.68
CA MET A 926 -75.52 -3.77 182.46
C MET A 926 -76.32 -5.01 182.89
N THR A 927 -76.31 -6.08 182.09
CA THR A 927 -77.07 -7.30 182.41
C THR A 927 -76.47 -8.12 183.56
N GLY A 928 -75.18 -7.95 183.85
CA GLY A 928 -74.48 -8.70 184.90
C GLY A 928 -74.71 -8.22 186.34
N LEU A 929 -75.55 -7.20 186.57
CA LEU A 929 -75.73 -6.57 187.88
C LEU A 929 -76.67 -7.37 188.82
N PRO A 930 -76.20 -7.85 189.99
CA PRO A 930 -77.03 -8.60 190.96
C PRO A 930 -78.09 -7.74 191.68
N GLN A 931 -79.15 -8.39 192.20
CA GLN A 931 -80.32 -7.75 192.81
C GLN A 931 -80.55 -8.15 194.27
N ALA A 932 -81.17 -7.28 195.09
CA ALA A 932 -81.57 -7.60 196.47
C ALA A 932 -82.81 -8.52 196.54
N TYR A 933 -82.89 -9.37 197.58
CA TYR A 933 -83.97 -10.38 197.76
C TYR A 933 -84.64 -10.36 199.15
N THR A 934 -84.22 -9.50 200.08
CA THR A 934 -84.71 -9.47 201.46
C THR A 934 -85.69 -8.30 201.67
N PRO A 935 -86.89 -8.50 202.26
CA PRO A 935 -87.88 -7.43 202.43
C PRO A 935 -87.34 -6.25 203.25
N GLY A 936 -87.38 -5.04 202.68
CA GLY A 936 -86.91 -3.80 203.31
C GLY A 936 -85.43 -3.44 203.08
N ALA A 937 -84.66 -4.23 202.32
CA ALA A 937 -83.23 -3.99 202.08
C ALA A 937 -82.94 -3.35 200.69
N SER A 938 -81.81 -2.63 200.58
CA SER A 938 -81.28 -2.02 199.35
C SER A 938 -79.85 -2.51 199.04
N MET A 939 -79.47 -2.60 197.75
CA MET A 939 -78.17 -3.10 197.27
C MET A 939 -77.61 -2.23 196.13
N ALA A 940 -76.30 -1.96 196.14
CA ALA A 940 -75.56 -1.34 195.05
C ALA A 940 -74.60 -2.37 194.41
N SER A 941 -74.46 -2.36 193.08
CA SER A 941 -73.67 -3.32 192.31
C SER A 941 -72.94 -2.69 191.11
N ILE A 942 -71.88 -3.34 190.64
CA ILE A 942 -71.08 -2.95 189.47
C ILE A 942 -70.85 -4.18 188.57
N GLY A 943 -70.85 -3.99 187.25
CA GLY A 943 -70.68 -5.03 186.23
C GLY A 943 -69.86 -4.52 185.04
N GLY A 944 -69.16 -5.42 184.33
CA GLY A 944 -68.33 -5.08 183.17
C GLY A 944 -68.58 -6.00 181.98
N GLY A 945 -68.35 -5.50 180.76
CA GLY A 945 -68.56 -6.24 179.50
C GLY A 945 -67.60 -5.77 178.39
N THR A 946 -67.27 -6.66 177.44
CA THR A 946 -66.35 -6.37 176.32
C THR A 946 -66.83 -7.05 175.03
N TYR A 947 -66.73 -6.39 173.87
CA TYR A 947 -67.13 -6.93 172.56
C TYR A 947 -66.29 -6.32 171.42
N ASN A 948 -65.69 -7.17 170.57
CA ASN A 948 -64.87 -6.77 169.42
C ASN A 948 -63.83 -5.66 169.68
N GLY A 949 -63.05 -5.81 170.75
CA GLY A 949 -62.00 -4.85 171.14
C GLY A 949 -62.49 -3.64 171.92
N GLU A 950 -63.80 -3.44 172.04
CA GLU A 950 -64.41 -2.36 172.81
C GLU A 950 -64.87 -2.84 174.19
N SER A 951 -64.67 -2.03 175.22
CA SER A 951 -64.94 -2.36 176.63
C SER A 951 -65.97 -1.41 177.24
N ALA A 952 -66.76 -1.89 178.21
CA ALA A 952 -67.76 -1.09 178.91
C ALA A 952 -67.97 -1.48 180.38
N VAL A 953 -68.35 -0.51 181.20
CA VAL A 953 -68.59 -0.67 182.66
C VAL A 953 -69.98 -0.14 183.01
N ALA A 954 -70.69 -0.84 183.90
CA ALA A 954 -72.02 -0.50 184.38
C ALA A 954 -72.13 -0.50 185.92
N LEU A 955 -72.97 0.38 186.46
CA LEU A 955 -73.28 0.54 187.89
C LEU A 955 -74.79 0.47 188.08
N GLY A 956 -75.29 -0.18 189.15
CA GLY A 956 -76.71 -0.21 189.45
C GLY A 956 -77.06 -0.30 190.93
N VAL A 957 -78.29 0.09 191.25
CA VAL A 957 -78.89 -0.01 192.58
C VAL A 957 -80.24 -0.70 192.51
N SER A 958 -80.54 -1.56 193.49
CA SER A 958 -81.80 -2.29 193.59
C SER A 958 -82.40 -2.30 194.99
N MET A 959 -83.72 -2.31 195.10
CA MET A 959 -84.48 -2.24 196.37
C MET A 959 -85.71 -3.16 196.33
N VAL A 960 -86.04 -3.80 197.47
CA VAL A 960 -87.25 -4.62 197.64
C VAL A 960 -88.20 -4.00 198.69
N SER A 961 -89.48 -3.84 198.33
CA SER A 961 -90.55 -3.28 199.17
C SER A 961 -90.74 -4.04 200.50
N ALA A 962 -91.14 -3.33 201.56
CA ALA A 962 -91.28 -3.86 202.92
C ALA A 962 -92.32 -5.00 203.06
N ASN A 963 -93.26 -5.13 202.12
CA ASN A 963 -94.22 -6.24 202.04
C ASN A 963 -93.75 -7.39 201.12
N GLY A 964 -92.50 -7.36 200.64
CA GLY A 964 -91.87 -8.41 199.84
C GLY A 964 -92.28 -8.47 198.37
N ARG A 965 -93.21 -7.64 197.91
CA ARG A 965 -93.87 -7.80 196.59
C ARG A 965 -93.25 -7.06 195.40
N TRP A 966 -92.44 -6.03 195.61
CA TRP A 966 -91.94 -5.17 194.53
C TRP A 966 -90.42 -5.00 194.58
N VAL A 967 -89.75 -5.12 193.43
CA VAL A 967 -88.31 -4.89 193.23
C VAL A 967 -88.10 -3.75 192.24
N TYR A 968 -87.31 -2.74 192.60
CA TYR A 968 -86.92 -1.63 191.72
C TYR A 968 -85.43 -1.69 191.40
N LYS A 969 -85.04 -1.38 190.16
CA LYS A 969 -83.66 -1.32 189.67
C LYS A 969 -83.40 -0.05 188.87
N LEU A 970 -82.23 0.55 189.07
CA LEU A 970 -81.67 1.64 188.27
C LEU A 970 -80.22 1.26 187.91
N GLN A 971 -79.82 1.37 186.65
CA GLN A 971 -78.47 1.06 186.18
C GLN A 971 -77.98 2.00 185.06
N GLY A 972 -76.68 2.30 185.02
CA GLY A 972 -76.02 3.16 184.02
C GLY A 972 -74.67 2.58 183.55
N SER A 973 -74.24 2.85 182.31
CA SER A 973 -72.99 2.33 181.73
C SER A 973 -72.28 3.28 180.75
N THR A 974 -71.00 3.01 180.45
CA THR A 974 -70.16 3.75 179.48
C THR A 974 -69.15 2.83 178.77
N ASN A 975 -68.71 3.17 177.55
CA ASN A 975 -67.77 2.38 176.74
C ASN A 975 -66.50 3.12 176.24
N SER A 976 -65.56 2.36 175.64
CA SER A 976 -64.27 2.83 175.09
C SER A 976 -64.36 3.74 173.85
N GLN A 977 -65.54 3.88 173.22
CA GLN A 977 -65.80 4.90 172.18
C GLN A 977 -66.37 6.21 172.76
N GLY A 978 -66.51 6.29 174.09
CA GLY A 978 -66.96 7.49 174.82
C GLY A 978 -68.48 7.66 174.91
N GLU A 979 -69.26 6.61 174.63
CA GLU A 979 -70.72 6.66 174.66
C GLU A 979 -71.28 6.18 176.02
N TYR A 980 -72.49 6.64 176.40
CA TYR A 980 -73.13 6.39 177.70
C TYR A 980 -74.55 5.80 177.56
N SER A 981 -75.00 5.00 178.52
CA SER A 981 -76.33 4.36 178.52
C SER A 981 -76.94 4.31 179.94
N ALA A 982 -78.28 4.34 180.09
CA ALA A 982 -78.98 4.20 181.38
C ALA A 982 -80.29 3.41 181.24
N ALA A 983 -80.68 2.64 182.26
CA ALA A 983 -81.90 1.82 182.29
C ALA A 983 -82.53 1.79 183.69
N LEU A 984 -83.86 1.82 183.78
CA LEU A 984 -84.64 1.57 185.00
C LEU A 984 -85.63 0.43 184.77
N GLY A 985 -85.87 -0.39 185.80
CA GLY A 985 -86.86 -1.46 185.76
C GLY A 985 -87.56 -1.66 187.11
N ALA A 986 -88.83 -2.03 187.10
CA ALA A 986 -89.59 -2.43 188.27
C ALA A 986 -90.25 -3.79 188.02
N GLY A 987 -90.09 -4.74 188.93
CA GLY A 987 -90.62 -6.10 188.84
C GLY A 987 -91.45 -6.46 190.06
N ILE A 988 -92.50 -7.25 189.88
CA ILE A 988 -93.35 -7.76 190.95
C ILE A 988 -92.97 -9.22 191.23
N GLN A 989 -92.86 -9.59 192.51
CA GLN A 989 -92.49 -10.94 192.94
C GLN A 989 -93.65 -11.51 193.77
N TRP A 990 -94.12 -12.71 193.40
CA TRP A 990 -95.25 -13.41 194.03
C TRP A 990 -94.81 -14.62 194.85
#